data_AF-A0A5J4R8S5-F1
#
_entry.id   AF-A0A5J4R8S5-F1
#
_cell.length_a   1.000
_cell.length_b   1.000
_cell.length_c   1.000
_cell.angle_alpha   90.00
_cell.angle_beta   90.00
_cell.angle_gamma   90.00
#
_symmetry.space_group_name_H-M   'P 1'
#
loop_
_entity.id
_entity.type
_entity.pdbx_description
1 polymer ?
#
loop_
_entity_poly.entity_id
_entity_poly.type
_entity_poly.pdbx_seq_one_letter_code
_entity_poly.pdbx_strand_id
1 'polypeptide(L)'
;MYAQSIWDITRLEKIKTSLSQPYYSVAYQELLKAADEELTKRPLSVMMKEKTPASGDKHDYMSQARYYWPDPSQPDGKPYISRDGISNPELEKLDRVRLGEMANSVTTLSLAYYFSNNEQYAQKATELIRVWFLNEDTRMNPNLNFAQVVPGRFNDQGRNYGVIDTYSFVEMLDAIQLLSQSKAFTAKDEKQLKEWFGKLLDWILTSKQGQEEGSQKNNHSVAYDAQVIAFALYNGNRKVAEKYLNEFPAKRIYAQIEPDGSQPEELTRTLAFHYSQYNLAHMIDIFLMGKKIGISIDQSTSADGRNFYKAVDFLTPYIDKDVSAWPYQQISGWKDKIQELCEDLYRIYTLNPSRTDYLKFYKANRILKPESRFNLLYVQADEVVSATNKTKLNDGWEFIRQDMANAWEVVRPAAYDSPQSVPLWTKVTLPHCFNAEDAVDPDMNYYQGAGWYRIALDIDNPYPNGRVILEFEGAGQKTDVYIYTAKVASHTGGYDGWRADITEAAAEFKQTDVCREQYNGKISIIIRCDNIRNTEQIPSDMSDFNLYGGLYRYVNLAYVPQISFQYIRADAVTDERGKSGNLHITTSLYNPTKSSDAATVTVRVKDPTGKEIYRNSLSQSLDKKDLDIVSFGLKNPILWSVDNPQLYTCELTLDINGFRTQAVERFGFRHYEFKEKGPFFLNGKRLLLKGTHRHEDHAGIGSAMTEELMIKEIKLIKDMGANFIRLGHYQQSDIILRLCDELGILVWEEIPWCRGGLGGEAYKEQARRMLTNMIEQHRNHPSIILWGLGNENDWAGDFETFDKDAIRSFMKELHKLAHQLDNGRLTSIRRCDFCKDIVDVYSPSIWAGWYSRAFRNYREMSDAGIENTTRFFHAEWGGDSHARRHAEGSFEEVSNAAKTGDWSESYIVRLFDWHLKEQEKMPQLSGSAFWTFKDFSTPLRPENPVPYVNQKGVVERDLTPKESYYVFQSYWTDKPMIHIYGHTWSVRWGEKNEKKEILVYSNCPEAELFVNGVSQGKKQRNSQDFPAAGLRWEVTLNEGTNSLRAVGFNKKQQITDEIRQEYQTEKWGEEAQIAITQTPLSNDTILIQAELKDKNGIRCLDSRKFIEFGIAGNGKLIQNQGTSVGSRKVQAYNGVACIKVAKFGKCAVSAKAGDSITNIFVME
;
A
#
# COMPACT_ATOMS: atom_id res chain seq x y z
N MET A 1 -8.21 37.10 -23.01
CA MET A 1 -6.97 37.77 -22.59
C MET A 1 -6.05 36.68 -22.10
N TYR A 2 -5.15 36.12 -22.92
CA TYR A 2 -4.26 35.02 -22.44
C TYR A 2 -2.92 35.10 -23.19
N ALA A 3 -2.00 35.93 -22.69
CA ALA A 3 -0.61 35.90 -23.13
C ALA A 3 0.11 34.93 -22.20
N GLN A 4 0.36 33.73 -22.73
CA GLN A 4 0.93 32.51 -22.13
C GLN A 4 -0.15 31.40 -22.05
N SER A 5 0.07 30.26 -22.71
CA SER A 5 -0.01 28.99 -21.98
C SER A 5 0.58 27.82 -22.75
N ILE A 6 1.46 27.10 -22.05
CA ILE A 6 1.96 25.77 -22.40
C ILE A 6 0.77 24.80 -22.50
N TRP A 7 -0.28 25.06 -21.73
CA TRP A 7 -1.54 24.32 -21.80
C TRP A 7 -2.44 24.76 -22.96
N ASP A 8 -3.22 23.82 -23.47
CA ASP A 8 -4.22 24.08 -24.50
C ASP A 8 -5.59 24.31 -23.86
N ILE A 9 -6.01 25.58 -23.71
CA ILE A 9 -7.27 25.96 -23.04
C ILE A 9 -8.47 25.24 -23.65
N THR A 10 -8.55 25.15 -24.98
CA THR A 10 -9.66 24.46 -25.65
C THR A 10 -9.68 22.96 -25.32
N ARG A 11 -8.52 22.36 -25.04
CA ARG A 11 -8.44 20.98 -24.54
C ARG A 11 -8.88 20.91 -23.09
N LEU A 12 -8.41 21.82 -22.23
CA LEU A 12 -8.83 21.86 -20.83
C LEU A 12 -10.35 22.05 -20.71
N GLU A 13 -10.98 22.85 -21.56
CA GLU A 13 -12.44 22.98 -21.68
C GLU A 13 -13.11 21.65 -22.05
N LYS A 14 -12.60 20.94 -23.07
CA LYS A 14 -13.11 19.62 -23.45
C LYS A 14 -12.99 18.60 -22.32
N ILE A 15 -11.83 18.54 -21.67
CA ILE A 15 -11.59 17.66 -20.52
C ILE A 15 -12.54 18.02 -19.37
N LYS A 16 -12.71 19.31 -19.06
CA LYS A 16 -13.63 19.80 -18.04
C LYS A 16 -15.08 19.33 -18.28
N THR A 17 -15.52 19.30 -19.53
CA THR A 17 -16.85 18.74 -19.88
C THR A 17 -16.93 17.21 -19.85
N SER A 18 -15.79 16.53 -19.74
CA SER A 18 -15.65 15.07 -19.81
C SER A 18 -15.09 14.45 -18.52
N LEU A 19 -15.05 15.18 -17.40
CA LEU A 19 -14.45 14.70 -16.14
C LEU A 19 -15.13 13.46 -15.55
N SER A 20 -16.40 13.21 -15.91
CA SER A 20 -17.13 12.00 -15.54
C SER A 20 -16.70 10.77 -16.33
N GLN A 21 -15.98 10.93 -17.44
CA GLN A 21 -15.47 9.78 -18.19
C GLN A 21 -14.43 9.04 -17.35
N PRO A 22 -14.48 7.69 -17.31
CA PRO A 22 -13.56 6.86 -16.51
C PRO A 22 -12.08 7.17 -16.72
N TYR A 23 -11.72 7.62 -17.92
CA TYR A 23 -10.35 7.99 -18.26
C TYR A 23 -9.85 9.21 -17.48
N TYR A 24 -10.71 10.22 -17.24
CA TYR A 24 -10.34 11.45 -16.54
C TYR A 24 -10.74 11.44 -15.06
N SER A 25 -11.72 10.63 -14.69
CA SER A 25 -12.31 10.65 -13.35
C SER A 25 -11.26 10.37 -12.27
N VAL A 26 -10.35 9.42 -12.47
CA VAL A 26 -9.32 9.06 -11.49
C VAL A 26 -8.34 10.22 -11.26
N ALA A 27 -7.76 10.77 -12.33
CA ALA A 27 -6.88 11.95 -12.21
C ALA A 27 -7.61 13.16 -11.62
N TYR A 28 -8.89 13.33 -11.93
CA TYR A 28 -9.69 14.42 -11.38
C TYR A 28 -9.94 14.26 -9.88
N GLN A 29 -10.29 13.06 -9.40
CA GLN A 29 -10.44 12.81 -7.98
C GLN A 29 -9.11 12.97 -7.22
N GLU A 30 -8.00 12.51 -7.79
CA GLU A 30 -6.68 12.70 -7.17
C GLU A 30 -6.29 14.19 -7.13
N LEU A 31 -6.64 14.97 -8.16
CA LEU A 31 -6.47 16.43 -8.14
C LEU A 31 -7.27 17.10 -7.02
N LEU A 32 -8.54 16.70 -6.82
CA LEU A 32 -9.37 17.24 -5.74
C LEU A 32 -8.83 16.87 -4.36
N LYS A 33 -8.44 15.61 -4.17
CA LYS A 33 -7.83 15.14 -2.93
C LYS A 33 -6.55 15.92 -2.61
N ALA A 34 -5.65 16.08 -3.58
CA ALA A 34 -4.44 16.87 -3.41
C ALA A 34 -4.78 18.34 -3.07
N ALA A 35 -5.79 18.92 -3.70
CA ALA A 35 -6.23 20.28 -3.40
C ALA A 35 -6.83 20.42 -1.99
N ASP A 36 -7.60 19.43 -1.52
CA ASP A 36 -8.15 19.39 -0.16
C ASP A 36 -7.04 19.31 0.89
N GLU A 37 -5.98 18.54 0.63
CA GLU A 37 -4.79 18.52 1.49
C GLU A 37 -4.11 19.91 1.54
N GLU A 38 -3.98 20.59 0.40
CA GLU A 38 -3.41 21.95 0.33
C GLU A 38 -4.24 22.99 1.10
N LEU A 39 -5.56 22.83 1.20
CA LEU A 39 -6.42 23.73 2.00
C LEU A 39 -5.99 23.77 3.48
N THR A 40 -5.50 22.65 4.01
CA THR A 40 -5.08 22.52 5.42
C THR A 40 -3.68 23.08 5.71
N LYS A 41 -2.87 23.31 4.67
CA LYS A 41 -1.47 23.71 4.84
C LYS A 41 -1.35 25.20 5.14
N ARG A 42 -0.40 25.54 6.02
CA ARG A 42 -0.01 26.93 6.27
C ARG A 42 0.65 27.53 5.01
N PRO A 43 0.37 28.80 4.65
CA PRO A 43 1.07 29.46 3.55
C PRO A 43 2.57 29.52 3.77
N LEU A 44 3.35 29.16 2.75
CA LEU A 44 4.80 29.27 2.77
C LEU A 44 5.24 30.69 2.36
N SER A 45 6.35 31.15 2.93
CA SER A 45 6.94 32.45 2.63
C SER A 45 8.47 32.36 2.59
N VAL A 46 9.08 33.22 1.77
CA VAL A 46 10.53 33.47 1.75
C VAL A 46 11.06 33.80 3.16
N MET A 47 10.25 34.37 4.05
CA MET A 47 10.67 34.78 5.40
C MET A 47 10.95 33.59 6.33
N MET A 48 10.53 32.38 5.96
CA MET A 48 10.64 31.17 6.77
C MET A 48 12.03 30.51 6.74
N LYS A 49 12.97 31.00 5.95
CA LYS A 49 14.35 30.49 5.92
C LYS A 49 15.07 30.69 7.26
N GLU A 50 15.91 29.72 7.60
CA GLU A 50 16.69 29.71 8.85
C GLU A 50 17.82 30.75 8.83
N LYS A 51 18.42 31.00 7.65
CA LYS A 51 19.56 31.90 7.48
C LYS A 51 19.11 33.18 6.78
N THR A 52 19.53 34.35 7.28
CA THR A 52 19.31 35.62 6.59
C THR A 52 20.37 35.79 5.48
N PRO A 53 19.99 36.23 4.27
CA PRO A 53 20.95 36.53 3.19
C PRO A 53 21.97 37.58 3.58
N ALA A 54 23.10 37.66 2.87
CA ALA A 54 24.17 38.61 3.21
C ALA A 54 23.78 40.09 3.01
N SER A 55 22.65 40.39 2.36
CA SER A 55 22.04 41.73 2.33
C SER A 55 21.51 42.19 3.69
N GLY A 56 21.26 41.25 4.61
CA GLY A 56 20.52 41.51 5.86
C GLY A 56 19.00 41.52 5.70
N ASP A 57 18.49 41.40 4.47
CA ASP A 57 17.05 41.40 4.17
C ASP A 57 16.53 39.97 3.97
N LYS A 58 15.61 39.52 4.84
CA LYS A 58 14.99 38.20 4.73
C LYS A 58 14.01 38.08 3.54
N HIS A 59 13.56 39.19 2.95
CA HIS A 59 12.74 39.18 1.74
C HIS A 59 13.52 38.74 0.51
N ASP A 60 14.86 38.82 0.53
CA ASP A 60 15.68 38.31 -0.57
C ASP A 60 15.65 36.78 -0.61
N TYR A 61 15.45 36.23 -1.80
CA TYR A 61 15.47 34.80 -2.03
C TYR A 61 16.89 34.25 -1.85
N MET A 62 17.00 33.19 -1.07
CA MET A 62 18.27 32.50 -0.85
C MET A 62 18.12 31.00 -1.05
N SER A 63 19.03 30.44 -1.83
CA SER A 63 19.21 29.00 -1.98
C SER A 63 20.70 28.65 -1.99
N GLN A 64 21.02 27.38 -1.78
CA GLN A 64 22.41 26.89 -1.79
C GLN A 64 22.67 26.03 -3.01
N ALA A 65 23.88 26.12 -3.57
CA ALA A 65 24.31 25.26 -4.66
C ALA A 65 24.28 23.78 -4.23
N ARG A 66 23.48 22.98 -4.93
CA ARG A 66 23.08 21.60 -4.56
C ARG A 66 24.23 20.69 -4.12
N TYR A 67 25.38 20.77 -4.80
CA TYR A 67 26.50 19.83 -4.63
C TYR A 67 27.65 20.38 -3.78
N TYR A 68 27.48 21.51 -3.10
CA TYR A 68 28.54 22.12 -2.30
C TYR A 68 28.36 21.79 -0.82
N TRP A 69 29.44 21.31 -0.19
CA TRP A 69 29.47 20.82 1.18
C TRP A 69 30.54 21.54 2.02
N PRO A 70 30.38 21.62 3.36
CA PRO A 70 31.45 22.06 4.24
C PRO A 70 32.75 21.28 3.98
N ASP A 71 33.86 21.99 3.90
CA ASP A 71 35.19 21.40 3.78
C ASP A 71 35.64 20.86 5.15
N PRO A 72 35.70 19.52 5.35
CA PRO A 72 36.08 18.96 6.64
C PRO A 72 37.54 19.24 7.02
N SER A 73 38.37 19.73 6.10
CA SER A 73 39.75 20.12 6.38
C SER A 73 39.88 21.52 6.98
N GLN A 74 38.80 22.32 7.00
CA GLN A 74 38.80 23.70 7.50
C GLN A 74 38.02 23.79 8.82
N PRO A 75 38.49 24.55 9.83
CA PRO A 75 37.85 24.63 11.16
C PRO A 75 36.40 25.15 11.14
N ASP A 76 36.05 26.00 10.17
CA ASP A 76 34.72 26.58 10.00
C ASP A 76 33.94 25.96 8.82
N GLY A 77 34.52 24.94 8.17
CA GLY A 77 33.95 24.28 7.01
C GLY A 77 33.95 25.10 5.72
N LYS A 78 34.61 26.27 5.66
CA LYS A 78 34.62 27.16 4.49
C LYS A 78 36.02 27.26 3.86
N PRO A 79 36.12 27.50 2.54
CA PRO A 79 35.02 27.58 1.58
C PRO A 79 34.42 26.20 1.30
N TYR A 80 33.10 26.15 1.06
CA TYR A 80 32.46 24.88 0.69
C TYR A 80 33.11 24.29 -0.58
N ILE A 81 33.20 22.96 -0.63
CA ILE A 81 33.80 22.18 -1.71
C ILE A 81 32.74 21.37 -2.47
N SER A 82 32.96 21.20 -3.78
CA SER A 82 32.02 20.49 -4.66
C SER A 82 32.12 18.98 -4.48
N ARG A 83 30.98 18.31 -4.32
CA ARG A 83 30.79 16.85 -4.35
C ARG A 83 29.72 16.53 -5.38
N ASP A 84 30.12 16.47 -6.64
CA ASP A 84 29.18 16.29 -7.76
C ASP A 84 28.33 15.03 -7.59
N GLY A 85 27.03 15.14 -7.87
CA GLY A 85 26.06 14.05 -7.68
C GLY A 85 25.57 13.82 -6.23
N ILE A 86 26.16 14.45 -5.21
CA ILE A 86 25.77 14.26 -3.79
C ILE A 86 25.09 15.54 -3.26
N SER A 87 23.76 15.52 -3.12
CA SER A 87 22.98 16.70 -2.68
C SER A 87 23.20 17.03 -1.20
N ASN A 88 23.50 18.28 -0.87
CA ASN A 88 23.65 18.76 0.51
C ASN A 88 22.28 19.02 1.17
N PRO A 89 21.90 18.33 2.26
CA PRO A 89 20.60 18.50 2.91
C PRO A 89 20.36 19.92 3.47
N GLU A 90 21.39 20.75 3.63
CA GLU A 90 21.20 22.16 3.98
C GLU A 90 20.33 22.93 2.97
N LEU A 91 20.17 22.42 1.73
CA LEU A 91 19.27 23.00 0.74
C LEU A 91 17.81 23.04 1.21
N GLU A 92 17.38 22.15 2.11
CA GLU A 92 16.01 22.09 2.64
C GLU A 92 15.71 23.21 3.64
N LYS A 93 16.75 23.82 4.20
CA LYS A 93 16.63 24.89 5.21
C LYS A 93 16.34 26.26 4.57
N LEU A 94 16.52 26.38 3.26
CA LEU A 94 16.46 27.62 2.48
C LEU A 94 15.23 27.68 1.56
N ASP A 95 15.16 28.65 0.65
CA ASP A 95 13.90 28.97 -0.05
C ASP A 95 13.57 28.04 -1.21
N ARG A 96 14.53 27.27 -1.75
CA ARG A 96 14.35 26.48 -2.97
C ARG A 96 13.26 25.42 -2.87
N VAL A 97 13.22 24.67 -1.78
CA VAL A 97 12.18 23.65 -1.56
C VAL A 97 10.82 24.33 -1.37
N ARG A 98 10.77 25.38 -0.55
CA ARG A 98 9.54 26.13 -0.27
C ARG A 98 8.95 26.81 -1.51
N LEU A 99 9.80 27.34 -2.39
CA LEU A 99 9.38 27.94 -3.67
C LEU A 99 8.74 26.88 -4.57
N GLY A 100 9.37 25.71 -4.68
CA GLY A 100 8.83 24.59 -5.45
C GLY A 100 7.49 24.10 -4.90
N GLU A 101 7.40 23.92 -3.59
CA GLU A 101 6.15 23.55 -2.91
C GLU A 101 5.06 24.60 -3.13
N MET A 102 5.34 25.88 -2.88
CA MET A 102 4.40 26.98 -3.09
C MET A 102 3.88 27.03 -4.52
N ALA A 103 4.77 26.93 -5.52
CA ALA A 103 4.38 26.93 -6.93
C ALA A 103 3.48 25.73 -7.26
N ASN A 104 3.82 24.53 -6.78
CA ASN A 104 2.99 23.33 -6.99
C ASN A 104 1.63 23.42 -6.27
N SER A 105 1.58 23.99 -5.06
CA SER A 105 0.32 24.23 -4.34
C SER A 105 -0.59 25.18 -5.12
N VAL A 106 -0.06 26.31 -5.61
CA VAL A 106 -0.81 27.25 -6.45
C VAL A 106 -1.30 26.56 -7.73
N THR A 107 -0.47 25.77 -8.40
CA THR A 107 -0.86 25.01 -9.60
C THR A 107 -1.98 24.02 -9.31
N THR A 108 -1.87 23.25 -8.24
CA THR A 108 -2.83 22.22 -7.83
C THR A 108 -4.18 22.86 -7.50
N LEU A 109 -4.19 23.88 -6.65
CA LEU A 109 -5.41 24.59 -6.25
C LEU A 109 -6.07 25.32 -7.42
N SER A 110 -5.29 25.91 -8.34
CA SER A 110 -5.85 26.60 -9.51
C SER A 110 -6.49 25.65 -10.51
N LEU A 111 -5.87 24.48 -10.74
CA LEU A 111 -6.46 23.43 -11.58
C LEU A 111 -7.71 22.82 -10.93
N ALA A 112 -7.68 22.57 -9.62
CA ALA A 112 -8.83 22.07 -8.88
C ALA A 112 -9.99 23.07 -8.93
N TYR A 113 -9.73 24.36 -8.72
CA TYR A 113 -10.71 25.42 -8.94
C TYR A 113 -11.24 25.38 -10.37
N TYR A 114 -10.37 25.33 -11.38
CA TYR A 114 -10.78 25.37 -12.78
C TYR A 114 -11.71 24.21 -13.13
N PHE A 115 -11.38 22.97 -12.74
CA PHE A 115 -12.18 21.81 -13.09
C PHE A 115 -13.46 21.68 -12.25
N SER A 116 -13.42 22.00 -10.96
CA SER A 116 -14.57 21.86 -10.05
C SER A 116 -15.49 23.07 -9.98
N ASN A 117 -15.00 24.25 -10.34
CA ASN A 117 -15.58 25.56 -10.01
C ASN A 117 -15.71 25.83 -8.50
N ASN A 118 -14.99 25.10 -7.62
CA ASN A 118 -15.03 25.33 -6.18
C ASN A 118 -14.11 26.51 -5.79
N GLU A 119 -14.72 27.63 -5.41
CA GLU A 119 -14.03 28.87 -5.03
C GLU A 119 -13.10 28.74 -3.82
N GLN A 120 -13.27 27.73 -2.94
CA GLN A 120 -12.35 27.54 -1.81
C GLN A 120 -10.92 27.30 -2.27
N TYR A 121 -10.73 26.55 -3.37
CA TYR A 121 -9.40 26.31 -3.92
C TYR A 121 -8.80 27.59 -4.49
N ALA A 122 -9.58 28.42 -5.19
CA ALA A 122 -9.10 29.71 -5.69
C ALA A 122 -8.78 30.71 -4.57
N GLN A 123 -9.56 30.70 -3.48
CA GLN A 123 -9.29 31.50 -2.29
C GLN A 123 -7.94 31.13 -1.67
N LYS A 124 -7.70 29.83 -1.49
CA LYS A 124 -6.42 29.34 -0.97
C LYS A 124 -5.27 29.65 -1.92
N ALA A 125 -5.43 29.41 -3.22
CA ALA A 125 -4.39 29.75 -4.21
C ALA A 125 -4.05 31.25 -4.16
N THR A 126 -5.06 32.12 -4.06
CA THR A 126 -4.88 33.56 -3.95
C THR A 126 -4.19 33.97 -2.65
N GLU A 127 -4.49 33.30 -1.53
CA GLU A 127 -3.77 33.49 -0.26
C GLU A 127 -2.28 33.20 -0.44
N LEU A 128 -1.93 32.05 -1.02
CA LEU A 128 -0.53 31.67 -1.27
C LEU A 128 0.20 32.68 -2.17
N ILE A 129 -0.46 33.14 -3.25
CA ILE A 129 0.08 34.17 -4.14
C ILE A 129 0.33 35.47 -3.38
N ARG A 130 -0.62 35.92 -2.56
CA ARG A 130 -0.46 37.15 -1.76
C ARG A 130 0.69 37.01 -0.79
N VAL A 131 0.78 35.90 -0.06
CA VAL A 131 1.84 35.67 0.93
C VAL A 131 3.22 35.68 0.27
N TRP A 132 3.37 35.00 -0.88
CA TRP A 132 4.68 34.90 -1.50
C TRP A 132 5.10 36.14 -2.29
N PHE A 133 4.18 36.84 -2.96
CA PHE A 133 4.54 37.89 -3.92
C PHE A 133 4.14 39.30 -3.49
N LEU A 134 3.03 39.46 -2.75
CA LEU A 134 2.34 40.76 -2.67
C LEU A 134 2.36 41.38 -1.27
N ASN A 135 2.17 40.57 -0.23
CA ASN A 135 2.09 41.03 1.15
C ASN A 135 3.46 41.54 1.63
N GLU A 136 3.51 42.79 2.09
CA GLU A 136 4.74 43.49 2.43
C GLU A 136 5.55 42.77 3.51
N ASP A 137 4.90 42.11 4.47
CA ASP A 137 5.56 41.41 5.57
C ASP A 137 6.14 40.05 5.19
N THR A 138 5.69 39.45 4.07
CA THR A 138 6.00 38.05 3.73
C THR A 138 6.54 37.84 2.32
N ARG A 139 6.48 38.87 1.46
CA ARG A 139 6.80 38.74 0.02
C ARG A 139 8.28 38.48 -0.25
N MET A 140 8.54 37.83 -1.36
CA MET A 140 9.86 37.75 -1.98
C MET A 140 10.18 39.05 -2.73
N ASN A 141 11.40 39.57 -2.56
CA ASN A 141 11.92 40.62 -3.44
C ASN A 141 12.13 40.04 -4.86
N PRO A 142 11.78 40.76 -5.94
CA PRO A 142 11.83 40.24 -7.32
C PRO A 142 13.27 40.22 -7.87
N ASN A 143 14.18 39.53 -7.19
CA ASN A 143 15.57 39.32 -7.57
C ASN A 143 16.07 37.95 -7.06
N LEU A 144 17.15 37.44 -7.64
CA LEU A 144 17.77 36.17 -7.24
C LEU A 144 19.23 36.36 -6.83
N ASN A 145 19.56 37.51 -6.22
CA ASN A 145 20.92 37.89 -5.87
C ASN A 145 21.66 36.82 -5.03
N PHE A 146 20.91 36.04 -4.22
CA PHE A 146 21.43 34.99 -3.34
C PHE A 146 20.94 33.58 -3.73
N ALA A 147 20.60 33.35 -4.99
CA ALA A 147 20.29 32.01 -5.48
C ALA A 147 21.58 31.19 -5.71
N GLN A 148 21.57 29.94 -5.25
CA GLN A 148 22.67 28.97 -5.30
C GLN A 148 24.00 29.51 -4.75
N VAL A 149 23.94 30.14 -3.58
CA VAL A 149 25.12 30.57 -2.80
C VAL A 149 26.03 29.37 -2.53
N VAL A 150 27.34 29.61 -2.59
CA VAL A 150 28.37 28.67 -2.14
C VAL A 150 29.10 29.31 -0.96
N PRO A 151 28.81 28.89 0.29
CA PRO A 151 29.40 29.52 1.47
C PRO A 151 30.92 29.59 1.42
N GLY A 152 31.48 30.78 1.67
CA GLY A 152 32.92 31.08 1.59
C GLY A 152 33.45 31.29 0.18
N ARG A 153 32.60 31.32 -0.86
CA ARG A 153 32.96 31.68 -2.24
C ARG A 153 32.10 32.82 -2.76
N PHE A 154 32.57 33.51 -3.79
CA PHE A 154 31.83 34.58 -4.49
C PHE A 154 31.29 35.67 -3.53
N ASN A 155 32.00 35.96 -2.44
CA ASN A 155 31.57 36.87 -1.38
C ASN A 155 30.18 36.54 -0.80
N ASP A 156 29.85 35.25 -0.68
CA ASP A 156 28.55 34.74 -0.25
C ASP A 156 27.35 35.27 -1.07
N GLN A 157 27.62 35.71 -2.30
CA GLN A 157 26.60 36.06 -3.31
C GLN A 157 26.15 34.80 -4.08
N GLY A 158 24.98 34.89 -4.70
CA GLY A 158 24.45 33.87 -5.58
C GLY A 158 25.25 33.72 -6.88
N ARG A 159 24.98 32.63 -7.60
CA ARG A 159 25.61 32.31 -8.89
C ARG A 159 24.58 32.40 -10.01
N ASN A 160 25.06 32.58 -11.24
CA ASN A 160 24.20 32.63 -12.43
C ASN A 160 23.24 31.42 -12.54
N TYR A 161 23.71 30.21 -12.22
CA TYR A 161 22.88 28.99 -12.25
C TYR A 161 21.69 29.00 -11.31
N GLY A 162 21.64 29.93 -10.35
CA GLY A 162 20.50 30.10 -9.45
C GLY A 162 19.26 30.67 -10.13
N VAL A 163 19.37 31.26 -11.32
CA VAL A 163 18.23 31.77 -12.10
C VAL A 163 17.25 30.66 -12.46
N ILE A 164 17.70 29.41 -12.60
CA ILE A 164 16.82 28.26 -12.88
C ILE A 164 15.93 27.87 -11.69
N ASP A 165 16.23 28.33 -10.46
CA ASP A 165 15.44 27.95 -9.27
C ASP A 165 13.99 28.47 -9.35
N THR A 166 13.71 29.47 -10.19
CA THR A 166 12.35 29.99 -10.45
C THR A 166 11.64 29.34 -11.63
N TYR A 167 12.18 28.28 -12.23
CA TYR A 167 11.58 27.64 -13.41
C TYR A 167 10.15 27.13 -13.15
N SER A 168 9.85 26.70 -11.93
CA SER A 168 8.50 26.28 -11.54
C SER A 168 7.44 27.38 -11.68
N PHE A 169 7.84 28.65 -11.78
CA PHE A 169 6.91 29.75 -12.07
C PHE A 169 6.36 29.68 -13.49
N VAL A 170 7.06 29.05 -14.44
CA VAL A 170 6.61 28.94 -15.84
C VAL A 170 5.25 28.24 -15.91
N GLU A 171 5.11 27.05 -15.32
CA GLU A 171 3.83 26.34 -15.27
C GLU A 171 2.83 27.01 -14.31
N MET A 172 3.30 27.52 -13.16
CA MET A 172 2.44 28.20 -12.18
C MET A 172 1.69 29.39 -12.79
N LEU A 173 2.33 30.16 -13.67
CA LEU A 173 1.69 31.30 -14.34
C LEU A 173 0.55 30.89 -15.28
N ASP A 174 0.59 29.68 -15.85
CA ASP A 174 -0.53 29.12 -16.62
C ASP A 174 -1.70 28.74 -15.70
N ALA A 175 -1.39 28.15 -14.55
CA ALA A 175 -2.38 27.91 -13.50
C ALA A 175 -3.05 29.20 -13.00
N ILE A 176 -2.28 30.26 -12.76
CA ILE A 176 -2.81 31.54 -12.27
C ILE A 176 -3.80 32.15 -13.27
N GLN A 177 -3.60 31.96 -14.57
CA GLN A 177 -4.57 32.44 -15.57
C GLN A 177 -5.94 31.75 -15.44
N LEU A 178 -5.99 30.50 -14.95
CA LEU A 178 -7.25 29.82 -14.68
C LEU A 178 -8.02 30.46 -13.52
N LEU A 179 -7.35 31.19 -12.63
CA LEU A 179 -7.98 31.96 -11.55
C LEU A 179 -8.65 33.25 -12.04
N SER A 180 -8.47 33.66 -13.30
CA SER A 180 -9.02 34.91 -13.83
C SER A 180 -10.55 35.02 -13.75
N GLN A 181 -11.25 33.89 -13.63
CA GLN A 181 -12.71 33.83 -13.46
C GLN A 181 -13.15 33.78 -11.98
N SER A 182 -12.21 33.66 -11.03
CA SER A 182 -12.49 33.57 -9.61
C SER A 182 -12.83 34.94 -9.03
N LYS A 183 -13.73 34.94 -8.03
CA LYS A 183 -13.99 36.13 -7.21
C LYS A 183 -12.86 36.45 -6.23
N ALA A 184 -12.03 35.46 -5.89
CA ALA A 184 -10.96 35.62 -4.91
C ALA A 184 -9.73 36.33 -5.48
N PHE A 185 -9.36 36.00 -6.73
CA PHE A 185 -8.23 36.60 -7.43
C PHE A 185 -8.66 37.90 -8.13
N THR A 186 -8.39 39.04 -7.50
CA THR A 186 -8.92 40.32 -7.97
C THR A 186 -8.05 40.94 -9.07
N ALA A 187 -8.61 41.86 -9.85
CA ALA A 187 -7.84 42.66 -10.82
C ALA A 187 -6.68 43.43 -10.17
N LYS A 188 -6.78 43.77 -8.87
CA LYS A 188 -5.68 44.37 -8.10
C LYS A 188 -4.56 43.36 -7.89
N ASP A 189 -4.90 42.13 -7.47
CA ASP A 189 -3.91 41.06 -7.28
C ASP A 189 -3.19 40.76 -8.60
N GLU A 190 -3.94 40.63 -9.70
CA GLU A 190 -3.40 40.40 -11.04
C GLU A 190 -2.44 41.52 -11.47
N LYS A 191 -2.83 42.78 -11.28
CA LYS A 191 -1.99 43.94 -11.61
C LYS A 191 -0.69 43.94 -10.80
N GLN A 192 -0.78 43.74 -9.48
CA GLN A 192 0.40 43.73 -8.61
C GLN A 192 1.33 42.56 -8.92
N LEU A 193 0.77 41.39 -9.25
CA LEU A 193 1.56 40.22 -9.62
C LEU A 193 2.27 40.42 -10.96
N LYS A 194 1.59 40.99 -11.97
CA LYS A 194 2.22 41.38 -13.25
C LYS A 194 3.37 42.35 -13.04
N GLU A 195 3.18 43.38 -12.20
CA GLU A 195 4.24 44.32 -11.83
C GLU A 195 5.43 43.63 -11.14
N TRP A 196 5.17 42.66 -10.26
CA TRP A 196 6.22 41.88 -9.59
C TRP A 196 7.03 41.05 -10.59
N PHE A 197 6.37 40.31 -11.48
CA PHE A 197 7.05 39.54 -12.53
C PHE A 197 7.76 40.44 -13.55
N GLY A 198 7.25 41.65 -13.79
CA GLY A 198 7.94 42.67 -14.58
C GLY A 198 9.28 43.07 -13.97
N LYS A 199 9.31 43.33 -12.66
CA LYS A 199 10.56 43.65 -11.94
C LYS A 199 11.53 42.47 -11.95
N LEU A 200 11.04 41.24 -11.79
CA LEU A 200 11.89 40.05 -11.86
C LEU A 200 12.47 39.87 -13.26
N LEU A 201 11.65 40.04 -14.30
CA LEU A 201 12.10 40.01 -15.70
C LEU A 201 13.17 41.06 -15.96
N ASP A 202 12.96 42.31 -15.52
CA ASP A 202 13.95 43.38 -15.66
C ASP A 202 15.27 43.00 -14.97
N TRP A 203 15.20 42.42 -13.76
CA TRP A 203 16.40 41.92 -13.08
C TRP A 203 17.08 40.78 -13.85
N ILE A 204 16.33 39.82 -14.40
CA ILE A 204 16.86 38.70 -15.20
C ILE A 204 17.57 39.22 -16.47
N LEU A 205 17.08 40.29 -17.09
CA LEU A 205 17.64 40.86 -18.31
C LEU A 205 18.86 41.77 -18.07
N THR A 206 18.91 42.43 -16.91
CA THR A 206 19.89 43.51 -16.64
C THR A 206 20.95 43.14 -15.61
N SER A 207 20.70 42.18 -14.72
CA SER A 207 21.67 41.74 -13.72
C SER A 207 22.82 40.96 -14.37
N LYS A 208 24.00 41.06 -13.77
CA LYS A 208 25.17 40.28 -14.19
C LYS A 208 24.89 38.77 -14.15
N GLN A 209 24.26 38.29 -13.08
CA GLN A 209 23.89 36.88 -12.92
C GLN A 209 22.94 36.41 -14.03
N GLY A 210 21.90 37.20 -14.35
CA GLY A 210 20.96 36.88 -15.41
C GLY A 210 21.62 36.87 -16.80
N GLN A 211 22.47 37.84 -17.11
CA GLN A 211 23.21 37.89 -18.37
C GLN A 211 24.20 36.71 -18.53
N GLU A 212 24.88 36.34 -17.44
CA GLU A 212 25.77 35.17 -17.41
C GLU A 212 24.99 33.86 -17.62
N GLU A 213 23.80 33.72 -17.02
CA GLU A 213 22.94 32.55 -17.23
C GLU A 213 22.45 32.45 -18.67
N GLY A 214 21.98 33.57 -19.24
CA GLY A 214 21.55 33.63 -20.64
C GLY A 214 22.67 33.30 -21.64
N SER A 215 23.94 33.45 -21.24
CA SER A 215 25.12 33.15 -22.06
C SER A 215 25.61 31.69 -21.97
N GLN A 216 25.03 30.87 -21.09
CA GLN A 216 25.43 29.46 -20.98
C GLN A 216 25.15 28.68 -22.28
N LYS A 217 25.84 27.56 -22.46
CA LYS A 217 25.77 26.73 -23.69
C LYS A 217 24.92 25.47 -23.54
N ASN A 218 24.28 25.28 -22.39
CA ASN A 218 23.54 24.08 -22.05
C ASN A 218 22.09 24.42 -21.66
N ASN A 219 21.35 23.43 -21.18
CA ASN A 219 19.97 23.49 -20.71
C ASN A 219 19.63 24.69 -19.80
N HIS A 220 20.59 25.24 -19.04
CA HIS A 220 20.37 26.45 -18.23
C HIS A 220 19.94 27.65 -19.08
N SER A 221 20.57 27.84 -20.23
CA SER A 221 20.27 28.96 -21.11
C SER A 221 18.95 28.81 -21.86
N VAL A 222 18.50 27.58 -22.07
CA VAL A 222 17.16 27.27 -22.62
C VAL A 222 16.10 27.49 -21.54
N ALA A 223 16.37 27.08 -20.29
CA ALA A 223 15.52 27.36 -19.15
C ALA A 223 15.39 28.88 -18.90
N TYR A 224 16.49 29.62 -19.05
CA TYR A 224 16.51 31.08 -19.01
C TYR A 224 15.57 31.68 -20.07
N ASP A 225 15.70 31.27 -21.34
CA ASP A 225 14.85 31.79 -22.41
C ASP A 225 13.37 31.46 -22.17
N ALA A 226 13.05 30.26 -21.68
CA ALA A 226 11.68 29.88 -21.31
C ALA A 226 11.10 30.78 -20.21
N GLN A 227 11.86 31.05 -19.14
CA GLN A 227 11.45 31.97 -18.08
C GLN A 227 11.27 33.40 -18.59
N VAL A 228 12.20 33.92 -19.41
CA VAL A 228 12.11 35.25 -20.01
C VAL A 228 10.84 35.37 -20.87
N ILE A 229 10.57 34.38 -21.72
CA ILE A 229 9.38 34.37 -22.58
C ILE A 229 8.11 34.29 -21.72
N ALA A 230 8.04 33.37 -20.76
CA ALA A 230 6.87 33.22 -19.88
C ALA A 230 6.58 34.51 -19.10
N PHE A 231 7.58 35.09 -18.44
CA PHE A 231 7.41 36.31 -17.62
C PHE A 231 7.10 37.54 -18.48
N ALA A 232 7.70 37.63 -19.67
CA ALA A 232 7.40 38.69 -20.63
C ALA A 232 5.96 38.59 -21.15
N LEU A 233 5.48 37.39 -21.48
CA LEU A 233 4.10 37.18 -21.91
C LEU A 233 3.12 37.51 -20.78
N TYR A 234 3.37 37.01 -19.56
CA TYR A 234 2.50 37.25 -18.41
C TYR A 234 2.38 38.74 -18.05
N ASN A 235 3.49 39.48 -18.01
CA ASN A 235 3.49 40.93 -17.78
C ASN A 235 3.09 41.76 -19.02
N GLY A 236 2.78 41.13 -20.15
CA GLY A 236 2.33 41.81 -21.37
C GLY A 236 3.45 42.46 -22.20
N ASN A 237 4.72 42.20 -21.90
CA ASN A 237 5.87 42.65 -22.69
C ASN A 237 6.12 41.74 -23.91
N ARG A 238 5.16 41.72 -24.83
CA ARG A 238 5.19 40.88 -26.04
C ARG A 238 6.46 41.07 -26.89
N LYS A 239 7.00 42.30 -26.96
CA LYS A 239 8.22 42.60 -27.74
C LYS A 239 9.45 41.81 -27.25
N VAL A 240 9.59 41.64 -25.93
CA VAL A 240 10.69 40.84 -25.36
C VAL A 240 10.50 39.37 -25.71
N ALA A 241 9.28 38.83 -25.55
CA ALA A 241 8.99 37.44 -25.91
C ALA A 241 9.28 37.16 -27.40
N GLU A 242 8.80 38.02 -28.31
CA GLU A 242 9.05 37.89 -29.75
C GLU A 242 10.53 37.96 -30.10
N LYS A 243 11.30 38.85 -29.46
CA LYS A 243 12.75 38.92 -29.65
C LYS A 243 13.42 37.59 -29.31
N TYR A 244 13.15 37.05 -28.12
CA TYR A 244 13.78 35.80 -27.66
C TYR A 244 13.36 34.61 -28.53
N LEU A 245 12.07 34.52 -28.92
CA LEU A 245 11.59 33.48 -29.83
C LEU A 245 12.27 33.53 -31.22
N ASN A 246 12.42 34.73 -31.79
CA ASN A 246 13.05 34.88 -33.11
C ASN A 246 14.55 34.58 -33.09
N GLU A 247 15.23 34.88 -31.98
CA GLU A 247 16.66 34.58 -31.80
C GLU A 247 16.92 33.12 -31.40
N PHE A 248 15.90 32.42 -30.89
CA PHE A 248 16.02 31.08 -30.29
C PHE A 248 16.64 30.02 -31.21
N PRO A 249 16.23 29.87 -32.49
CA PRO A 249 16.83 28.85 -33.36
C PRO A 249 18.34 29.00 -33.49
N ALA A 250 18.82 30.22 -33.76
CA ALA A 250 20.24 30.49 -33.92
C ALA A 250 21.03 30.39 -32.61
N LYS A 251 20.46 30.90 -31.50
CA LYS A 251 21.15 30.95 -30.20
C LYS A 251 21.16 29.62 -29.44
N ARG A 252 20.13 28.78 -29.65
CA ARG A 252 19.93 27.55 -28.87
C ARG A 252 19.96 26.32 -29.75
N ILE A 253 19.00 26.17 -30.68
CA ILE A 253 18.89 24.95 -31.50
C ILE A 253 20.18 24.70 -32.27
N TYR A 254 20.65 25.67 -33.07
CA TYR A 254 21.83 25.49 -33.92
C TYR A 254 23.14 25.47 -33.12
N ALA A 255 23.15 26.06 -31.94
CA ALA A 255 24.33 26.16 -31.10
C ALA A 255 24.53 24.97 -30.15
N GLN A 256 23.45 24.26 -29.79
CA GLN A 256 23.47 23.19 -28.77
C GLN A 256 23.18 21.80 -29.32
N ILE A 257 22.57 21.70 -30.50
CA ILE A 257 22.25 20.42 -31.14
C ILE A 257 23.20 20.23 -32.33
N GLU A 258 23.83 19.07 -32.40
CA GLU A 258 24.69 18.70 -33.53
C GLU A 258 23.89 18.09 -34.71
N PRO A 259 24.48 17.97 -35.91
CA PRO A 259 23.80 17.41 -37.07
C PRO A 259 23.25 15.99 -36.89
N ASP A 260 23.73 15.22 -35.92
CA ASP A 260 23.23 13.88 -35.58
C ASP A 260 22.15 13.89 -34.47
N GLY A 261 21.84 15.07 -33.91
CA GLY A 261 20.89 15.23 -32.81
C GLY A 261 21.53 15.17 -31.41
N SER A 262 22.81 14.83 -31.30
CA SER A 262 23.48 14.84 -30.00
C SER A 262 23.50 16.25 -29.38
N GLN A 263 23.48 16.30 -28.04
CA GLN A 263 23.50 17.52 -27.24
C GLN A 263 24.80 17.54 -26.39
N PRO A 264 25.93 18.01 -26.94
CA PRO A 264 27.25 17.71 -26.35
C PRO A 264 27.44 18.16 -24.91
N GLU A 265 26.91 19.33 -24.53
CA GLU A 265 27.07 19.87 -23.18
C GLU A 265 26.28 19.05 -22.14
N GLU A 266 25.10 18.54 -22.50
CA GLU A 266 24.26 17.65 -21.70
C GLU A 266 24.88 16.26 -21.58
N LEU A 267 25.46 15.74 -22.66
CA LEU A 267 26.02 14.39 -22.72
C LEU A 267 27.30 14.20 -21.89
N THR A 268 28.00 15.29 -21.56
CA THR A 268 29.18 15.25 -20.66
C THR A 268 28.83 15.15 -19.17
N ARG A 269 27.54 15.24 -18.82
CA ARG A 269 27.08 15.29 -17.43
C ARG A 269 26.92 13.89 -16.83
N THR A 270 26.98 13.79 -15.50
CA THR A 270 26.80 12.55 -14.74
C THR A 270 25.37 11.96 -14.80
N LEU A 271 24.40 12.79 -15.22
CA LEU A 271 23.02 12.42 -15.52
C LEU A 271 22.68 12.81 -16.96
N ALA A 272 23.49 12.37 -17.93
CA ALA A 272 23.45 12.81 -19.32
C ALA A 272 22.07 12.70 -19.97
N PHE A 273 21.35 11.59 -19.74
CA PHE A 273 20.01 11.39 -20.31
C PHE A 273 19.01 12.36 -19.68
N HIS A 274 19.07 12.54 -18.35
CA HIS A 274 18.25 13.54 -17.65
C HIS A 274 18.45 14.92 -18.27
N TYR A 275 19.69 15.42 -18.35
CA TYR A 275 19.93 16.76 -18.86
C TYR A 275 19.52 16.92 -20.33
N SER A 276 19.70 15.88 -21.14
CA SER A 276 19.28 15.90 -22.56
C SER A 276 17.75 15.96 -22.69
N GLN A 277 17.01 15.16 -21.92
CA GLN A 277 15.55 15.18 -21.88
C GLN A 277 15.03 16.50 -21.29
N TYR A 278 15.66 16.98 -20.21
CA TYR A 278 15.27 18.22 -19.55
C TYR A 278 15.46 19.45 -20.45
N ASN A 279 16.53 19.47 -21.25
CA ASN A 279 16.71 20.50 -22.28
C ASN A 279 15.56 20.47 -23.30
N LEU A 280 15.17 19.28 -23.79
CA LEU A 280 14.04 19.13 -24.71
C LEU A 280 12.73 19.61 -24.11
N ALA A 281 12.45 19.30 -22.84
CA ALA A 281 11.25 19.75 -22.14
C ALA A 281 11.14 21.29 -22.15
N HIS A 282 12.23 22.00 -21.88
CA HIS A 282 12.25 23.47 -21.95
C HIS A 282 12.05 24.00 -23.37
N MET A 283 12.61 23.34 -24.40
CA MET A 283 12.37 23.71 -25.80
C MET A 283 10.89 23.54 -26.17
N ILE A 284 10.24 22.47 -25.72
CA ILE A 284 8.81 22.22 -25.94
C ILE A 284 7.97 23.35 -25.32
N ASP A 285 8.27 23.77 -24.09
CA ASP A 285 7.58 24.89 -23.42
C ASP A 285 7.69 26.19 -24.25
N ILE A 286 8.89 26.49 -24.76
CA ILE A 286 9.13 27.64 -25.64
C ILE A 286 8.32 27.56 -26.92
N PHE A 287 8.27 26.39 -27.57
CA PHE A 287 7.50 26.21 -28.80
C PHE A 287 6.00 26.36 -28.58
N LEU A 288 5.48 25.85 -27.46
CA LEU A 288 4.07 26.00 -27.09
C LEU A 288 3.72 27.46 -26.83
N MET A 289 4.57 28.19 -26.10
CA MET A 289 4.41 29.64 -25.88
C MET A 289 4.49 30.44 -27.19
N GLY A 290 5.45 30.12 -28.06
CA GLY A 290 5.59 30.76 -29.38
C GLY A 290 4.35 30.56 -30.25
N LYS A 291 3.86 29.31 -30.33
CA LYS A 291 2.64 28.96 -31.08
C LYS A 291 1.42 29.77 -30.62
N LYS A 292 1.29 30.07 -29.33
CA LYS A 292 0.19 30.90 -28.80
C LYS A 292 0.22 32.35 -29.27
N ILE A 293 1.40 32.92 -29.54
CA ILE A 293 1.51 34.29 -30.08
C ILE A 293 1.69 34.34 -31.60
N GLY A 294 1.60 33.19 -32.28
CA GLY A 294 1.69 33.08 -33.74
C GLY A 294 3.11 32.94 -34.30
N ILE A 295 4.07 32.50 -33.48
CA ILE A 295 5.46 32.26 -33.88
C ILE A 295 5.75 30.75 -33.78
N SER A 296 5.95 30.10 -34.93
CA SER A 296 6.31 28.68 -35.00
C SER A 296 7.78 28.53 -35.37
N ILE A 297 8.56 27.95 -34.46
CA ILE A 297 10.02 27.79 -34.60
C ILE A 297 10.49 26.34 -34.40
N ASP A 298 9.58 25.42 -34.10
CA ASP A 298 9.85 24.00 -33.82
C ASP A 298 10.43 23.24 -35.04
N GLN A 299 10.14 23.72 -36.25
CA GLN A 299 10.66 23.16 -37.51
C GLN A 299 11.96 23.83 -38.01
N SER A 300 12.51 24.78 -37.26
CA SER A 300 13.72 25.52 -37.65
C SER A 300 14.91 24.57 -37.81
N THR A 301 15.58 24.62 -38.96
CA THR A 301 16.70 23.75 -39.29
C THR A 301 17.88 24.57 -39.82
N SER A 302 19.09 24.33 -39.32
CA SER A 302 20.31 24.98 -39.81
C SER A 302 20.73 24.45 -41.19
N ALA A 303 21.67 25.14 -41.85
CA ALA A 303 22.20 24.72 -43.15
C ALA A 303 22.84 23.31 -43.13
N ASP A 304 23.43 22.90 -42.00
CA ASP A 304 24.03 21.57 -41.79
C ASP A 304 23.05 20.56 -41.15
N GLY A 305 21.77 20.92 -40.99
CA GLY A 305 20.71 20.00 -40.63
C GLY A 305 20.50 19.80 -39.12
N ARG A 306 20.98 20.71 -38.26
CA ARG A 306 20.69 20.74 -36.81
C ARG A 306 19.25 21.19 -36.60
N ASN A 307 18.48 20.43 -35.83
CA ASN A 307 17.10 20.79 -35.47
C ASN A 307 16.65 20.04 -34.21
N PHE A 308 15.56 20.52 -33.61
CA PHE A 308 14.97 19.95 -32.40
C PHE A 308 14.58 18.47 -32.55
N TYR A 309 13.95 18.10 -33.66
CA TYR A 309 13.49 16.73 -33.88
C TYR A 309 14.63 15.72 -33.93
N LYS A 310 15.79 16.08 -34.48
CA LYS A 310 16.96 15.23 -34.41
C LYS A 310 17.42 14.97 -32.97
N ALA A 311 17.33 15.96 -32.09
CA ALA A 311 17.66 15.77 -30.69
C ALA A 311 16.68 14.86 -29.96
N VAL A 312 15.39 14.90 -30.33
CA VAL A 312 14.41 13.92 -29.86
C VAL A 312 14.75 12.53 -30.43
N ASP A 313 15.00 12.43 -31.73
CA ASP A 313 15.36 11.19 -32.44
C ASP A 313 16.67 10.57 -31.95
N PHE A 314 17.56 11.35 -31.34
CA PHE A 314 18.77 10.87 -30.69
C PHE A 314 18.46 10.09 -29.40
N LEU A 315 17.43 10.47 -28.65
CA LEU A 315 17.05 9.83 -27.38
C LEU A 315 16.07 8.67 -27.56
N THR A 316 15.19 8.72 -28.56
CA THR A 316 14.14 7.69 -28.76
C THR A 316 14.65 6.24 -28.88
N PRO A 317 15.85 5.94 -29.44
CA PRO A 317 16.35 4.57 -29.55
C PRO A 317 16.69 3.91 -28.21
N TYR A 318 16.61 4.63 -27.08
CA TYR A 318 16.92 4.13 -25.75
C TYR A 318 15.68 3.96 -24.85
N ILE A 319 14.48 4.34 -25.33
CA ILE A 319 13.24 4.32 -24.56
C ILE A 319 12.88 2.93 -24.01
N ASP A 320 13.15 1.89 -24.79
CA ASP A 320 12.85 0.49 -24.46
C ASP A 320 14.08 -0.27 -23.91
N LYS A 321 15.16 0.44 -23.58
CA LYS A 321 16.44 -0.14 -23.18
C LYS A 321 16.80 0.13 -21.73
N ASP A 322 17.62 -0.74 -21.18
CA ASP A 322 18.27 -0.53 -19.89
C ASP A 322 19.35 0.57 -19.98
N VAL A 323 19.67 1.19 -18.85
CA VAL A 323 20.71 2.23 -18.76
C VAL A 323 22.06 1.77 -19.31
N SER A 324 22.37 0.47 -19.27
CA SER A 324 23.58 -0.11 -19.86
C SER A 324 23.70 0.08 -21.38
N ALA A 325 22.60 0.32 -22.09
CA ALA A 325 22.63 0.63 -23.52
C ALA A 325 22.96 2.10 -23.82
N TRP A 326 22.85 2.98 -22.82
CA TRP A 326 23.15 4.40 -22.95
C TRP A 326 24.68 4.60 -22.89
N PRO A 327 25.32 5.14 -23.95
CA PRO A 327 26.78 5.21 -24.02
C PRO A 327 27.39 6.34 -23.16
N TYR A 328 26.56 7.12 -22.47
CA TYR A 328 26.99 8.23 -21.61
C TYR A 328 26.63 7.95 -20.14
N GLN A 329 27.12 8.79 -19.24
CA GLN A 329 26.92 8.56 -17.82
C GLN A 329 25.47 8.87 -17.40
N GLN A 330 24.82 7.92 -16.72
CA GLN A 330 23.55 8.15 -16.02
C GLN A 330 23.56 7.42 -14.68
N ILE A 331 23.92 8.14 -13.61
CA ILE A 331 24.10 7.52 -12.29
C ILE A 331 22.79 7.20 -11.53
N SER A 332 21.65 7.78 -11.91
CA SER A 332 20.35 7.54 -11.26
C SER A 332 19.16 8.00 -12.12
N GLY A 333 17.93 7.62 -11.74
CA GLY A 333 16.70 8.20 -12.31
C GLY A 333 16.36 7.77 -13.75
N TRP A 334 16.96 6.70 -14.27
CA TRP A 334 16.75 6.23 -15.65
C TRP A 334 15.27 6.01 -15.99
N LYS A 335 14.58 5.15 -15.23
CA LYS A 335 13.18 4.78 -15.50
C LYS A 335 12.24 5.98 -15.49
N ASP A 336 12.41 6.88 -14.52
CA ASP A 336 11.56 8.07 -14.41
C ASP A 336 11.76 9.00 -15.62
N LYS A 337 13.00 9.22 -16.05
CA LYS A 337 13.31 10.07 -17.20
C LYS A 337 12.90 9.47 -18.54
N ILE A 338 12.85 8.15 -18.65
CA ILE A 338 12.25 7.49 -19.80
C ILE A 338 10.75 7.78 -19.86
N GLN A 339 10.05 7.76 -18.72
CA GLN A 339 8.62 8.09 -18.67
C GLN A 339 8.35 9.57 -18.97
N GLU A 340 9.19 10.49 -18.47
CA GLU A 340 9.11 11.91 -18.84
C GLU A 340 9.37 12.12 -20.34
N LEU A 341 10.34 11.41 -20.95
CA LEU A 341 10.54 11.46 -22.39
C LEU A 341 9.29 10.94 -23.15
N CYS A 342 8.65 9.87 -22.68
CA CYS A 342 7.39 9.39 -23.26
C CYS A 342 6.30 10.46 -23.21
N GLU A 343 6.13 11.15 -22.07
CA GLU A 343 5.21 12.28 -21.93
C GLU A 343 5.56 13.43 -22.90
N ASP A 344 6.84 13.77 -23.03
CA ASP A 344 7.32 14.76 -23.99
C ASP A 344 7.05 14.35 -25.44
N LEU A 345 7.22 13.08 -25.81
CA LEU A 345 6.86 12.58 -27.15
C LEU A 345 5.38 12.80 -27.46
N TYR A 346 4.50 12.62 -26.49
CA TYR A 346 3.08 12.94 -26.65
C TYR A 346 2.87 14.45 -26.83
N ARG A 347 3.51 15.28 -25.99
CA ARG A 347 3.45 16.75 -26.12
C ARG A 347 3.94 17.22 -27.49
N ILE A 348 5.06 16.67 -27.98
CA ILE A 348 5.62 16.94 -29.30
C ILE A 348 4.67 16.50 -30.40
N TYR A 349 4.04 15.33 -30.29
CA TYR A 349 3.01 14.90 -31.22
C TYR A 349 1.84 15.89 -31.27
N THR A 350 1.42 16.45 -30.14
CA THR A 350 0.36 17.47 -30.15
C THR A 350 0.82 18.81 -30.74
N LEU A 351 2.11 19.12 -30.66
CA LEU A 351 2.72 20.27 -31.31
C LEU A 351 2.79 20.06 -32.84
N ASN A 352 3.27 18.90 -33.26
CA ASN A 352 3.44 18.46 -34.65
C ASN A 352 2.83 17.05 -34.88
N PRO A 353 1.55 16.98 -35.28
CA PRO A 353 0.84 15.73 -35.49
C PRO A 353 1.38 14.83 -36.62
N SER A 354 2.31 15.32 -37.46
CA SER A 354 2.92 14.49 -38.50
C SER A 354 3.87 13.42 -37.94
N ARG A 355 4.36 13.60 -36.69
CA ARG A 355 5.25 12.65 -35.99
C ARG A 355 4.46 11.52 -35.33
N THR A 356 3.75 10.75 -36.15
CA THR A 356 2.97 9.58 -35.70
C THR A 356 3.83 8.48 -35.08
N ASP A 357 5.12 8.44 -35.42
CA ASP A 357 6.15 7.61 -34.80
C ASP A 357 6.33 7.92 -33.31
N TYR A 358 6.27 9.19 -32.91
CA TYR A 358 6.34 9.59 -31.49
C TYR A 358 5.12 9.15 -30.70
N LEU A 359 3.92 9.30 -31.27
CA LEU A 359 2.71 8.76 -30.65
C LEU A 359 2.80 7.24 -30.47
N LYS A 360 3.37 6.53 -31.44
CA LYS A 360 3.60 5.09 -31.36
C LYS A 360 4.60 4.74 -30.24
N PHE A 361 5.72 5.46 -30.13
CA PHE A 361 6.69 5.26 -29.04
C PHE A 361 6.07 5.53 -27.67
N TYR A 362 5.32 6.62 -27.52
CA TYR A 362 4.56 6.92 -26.30
C TYR A 362 3.59 5.79 -25.95
N LYS A 363 2.72 5.38 -26.88
CA LYS A 363 1.73 4.32 -26.62
C LYS A 363 2.37 2.97 -26.28
N ALA A 364 3.54 2.66 -26.85
CA ALA A 364 4.23 1.39 -26.62
C ALA A 364 4.99 1.33 -25.30
N ASN A 365 5.49 2.47 -24.80
CA ASN A 365 6.46 2.50 -23.70
C ASN A 365 6.00 3.30 -22.47
N ARG A 366 4.86 4.00 -22.53
CA ARG A 366 4.29 4.66 -21.37
C ARG A 366 3.82 3.64 -20.33
N ILE A 367 4.10 3.92 -19.07
CA ILE A 367 3.43 3.30 -17.94
C ILE A 367 2.17 4.14 -17.68
N LEU A 368 0.99 3.55 -17.86
CA LEU A 368 -0.26 4.25 -17.62
C LEU A 368 -0.42 4.50 -16.12
N LYS A 369 -0.50 5.77 -15.74
CA LYS A 369 -0.84 6.23 -14.38
C LYS A 369 -2.19 6.96 -14.45
N PRO A 370 -3.33 6.27 -14.21
CA PRO A 370 -4.67 6.87 -14.32
C PRO A 370 -4.84 8.13 -13.48
N GLU A 371 -4.14 8.21 -12.35
CA GLU A 371 -4.12 9.32 -11.40
C GLU A 371 -3.26 10.52 -11.84
N SER A 372 -2.46 10.38 -12.91
CA SER A 372 -1.52 11.42 -13.31
C SER A 372 -2.24 12.68 -13.79
N ARG A 373 -1.81 13.84 -13.25
CA ARG A 373 -2.21 15.18 -13.71
C ARG A 373 -1.95 15.38 -15.21
N PHE A 374 -0.96 14.69 -15.78
CA PHE A 374 -0.68 14.71 -17.21
C PHE A 374 -1.92 14.35 -18.05
N ASN A 375 -2.78 13.44 -17.55
CA ASN A 375 -4.00 13.05 -18.25
C ASN A 375 -5.01 14.20 -18.33
N LEU A 376 -5.12 15.03 -17.29
CA LEU A 376 -6.01 16.20 -17.26
C LEU A 376 -5.48 17.38 -18.07
N LEU A 377 -4.17 17.42 -18.30
CA LEU A 377 -3.52 18.53 -19.01
C LEU A 377 -3.38 18.25 -20.51
N TYR A 378 -3.12 16.99 -20.88
CA TYR A 378 -2.65 16.66 -22.23
C TYR A 378 -3.44 15.57 -22.94
N VAL A 379 -3.91 14.50 -22.29
CA VAL A 379 -4.33 13.26 -23.01
C VAL A 379 -5.82 13.25 -23.42
N GLN A 380 -6.16 12.66 -24.57
CA GLN A 380 -7.55 12.45 -25.03
C GLN A 380 -8.09 11.04 -24.66
N ALA A 381 -9.35 10.95 -24.23
CA ALA A 381 -9.98 9.73 -23.73
C ALA A 381 -10.29 8.66 -24.78
N ASP A 382 -10.29 8.99 -26.07
CA ASP A 382 -10.64 8.09 -27.18
C ASP A 382 -9.51 7.10 -27.57
N GLU A 383 -8.38 7.09 -26.87
CA GLU A 383 -7.18 6.40 -27.35
C GLU A 383 -6.92 4.97 -26.84
N VAL A 384 -7.57 4.45 -25.79
CA VAL A 384 -7.63 2.99 -25.41
C VAL A 384 -8.78 2.75 -24.41
N VAL A 385 -9.73 1.85 -24.71
CA VAL A 385 -10.77 1.41 -23.74
C VAL A 385 -10.44 -0.01 -23.24
N SER A 386 -10.23 -0.15 -21.93
CA SER A 386 -10.10 -1.45 -21.23
C SER A 386 -11.42 -2.24 -21.32
N ALA A 387 -11.42 -3.59 -21.44
CA ALA A 387 -12.67 -4.37 -21.54
C ALA A 387 -13.59 -4.26 -20.33
N THR A 388 -13.07 -3.81 -19.19
CA THR A 388 -13.84 -3.60 -17.98
C THR A 388 -13.70 -2.15 -17.57
N ASN A 389 -14.78 -1.40 -17.75
CA ASN A 389 -14.96 -0.14 -17.04
C ASN A 389 -15.46 -0.51 -15.63
N LYS A 390 -14.51 -0.83 -14.76
CA LYS A 390 -14.73 -1.29 -13.38
C LYS A 390 -14.45 -0.15 -12.40
N THR A 391 -15.40 0.16 -11.54
CA THR A 391 -15.29 1.21 -10.52
C THR A 391 -15.61 0.64 -9.14
N LYS A 392 -14.74 0.88 -8.15
CA LYS A 392 -15.00 0.53 -6.74
C LYS A 392 -16.13 1.42 -6.19
N LEU A 393 -17.17 0.83 -5.63
CA LEU A 393 -18.31 1.54 -5.04
C LEU A 393 -18.08 1.79 -3.55
N ASN A 394 -17.16 2.69 -3.21
CA ASN A 394 -16.79 2.93 -1.80
C ASN A 394 -17.75 3.90 -1.10
N ASP A 395 -18.10 5.00 -1.75
CA ASP A 395 -18.79 6.11 -1.10
C ASP A 395 -20.30 6.14 -1.40
N GLY A 396 -21.04 6.89 -0.57
CA GLY A 396 -22.47 7.13 -0.77
C GLY A 396 -23.41 6.06 -0.22
N TRP A 397 -22.87 5.07 0.51
CA TRP A 397 -23.67 4.02 1.14
C TRP A 397 -24.30 4.46 2.45
N GLU A 398 -25.50 3.98 2.68
CA GLU A 398 -26.14 3.98 3.99
C GLU A 398 -26.27 2.53 4.48
N PHE A 399 -26.06 2.34 5.78
CA PHE A 399 -26.08 1.05 6.45
C PHE A 399 -26.98 1.05 7.67
N ILE A 400 -27.64 -0.06 7.92
CA ILE A 400 -28.37 -0.33 9.15
C ILE A 400 -28.07 -1.74 9.69
N ARG A 401 -27.77 -1.83 10.99
CA ARG A 401 -27.39 -3.07 11.68
C ARG A 401 -28.58 -3.78 12.34
N GLN A 402 -29.59 -4.10 11.54
CA GLN A 402 -30.73 -4.95 11.90
C GLN A 402 -31.40 -5.44 10.63
N ASP A 403 -32.27 -6.45 10.75
CA ASP A 403 -33.12 -6.81 9.63
C ASP A 403 -34.22 -5.76 9.40
N MET A 404 -34.76 -5.77 8.18
CA MET A 404 -35.89 -4.98 7.72
C MET A 404 -36.98 -5.94 7.26
N ALA A 405 -38.25 -5.56 7.38
CA ALA A 405 -39.35 -6.47 7.11
C ALA A 405 -39.35 -6.99 5.66
N ASN A 406 -38.87 -6.18 4.72
CA ASN A 406 -38.69 -6.50 3.30
C ASN A 406 -37.97 -5.35 2.58
N ALA A 407 -37.63 -5.56 1.31
CA ALA A 407 -37.00 -4.53 0.48
C ALA A 407 -37.85 -3.25 0.37
N TRP A 408 -39.19 -3.32 0.38
CA TRP A 408 -40.04 -2.12 0.32
C TRP A 408 -39.83 -1.21 1.52
N GLU A 409 -39.63 -1.75 2.72
CA GLU A 409 -39.31 -0.95 3.90
C GLU A 409 -38.01 -0.14 3.76
N VAL A 410 -37.06 -0.63 2.97
CA VAL A 410 -35.76 0.01 2.73
C VAL A 410 -35.86 1.19 1.75
N VAL A 411 -36.78 1.13 0.78
CA VAL A 411 -36.90 2.13 -0.31
C VAL A 411 -38.17 2.97 -0.28
N ARG A 412 -39.12 2.68 0.62
CA ARG A 412 -40.35 3.49 0.76
C ARG A 412 -40.00 4.96 1.04
N PRO A 413 -40.75 5.92 0.49
CA PRO A 413 -40.60 7.33 0.87
C PRO A 413 -40.75 7.52 2.39
N ALA A 414 -39.84 8.27 2.99
CA ALA A 414 -39.87 8.62 4.39
C ALA A 414 -39.76 10.15 4.52
N ALA A 415 -40.82 10.80 5.01
CA ALA A 415 -40.78 12.21 5.31
C ALA A 415 -40.01 12.45 6.62
N TYR A 416 -39.44 13.65 6.77
CA TYR A 416 -38.81 14.05 8.03
C TYR A 416 -39.82 13.92 9.17
N ASP A 417 -39.45 13.23 10.26
CA ASP A 417 -40.29 12.97 11.44
C ASP A 417 -41.52 12.06 11.23
N SER A 418 -41.54 11.25 10.15
CA SER A 418 -42.60 10.25 9.95
C SER A 418 -42.26 8.90 10.60
N PRO A 419 -43.23 8.00 10.86
CA PRO A 419 -42.95 6.66 11.37
C PRO A 419 -41.99 5.84 10.48
N GLN A 420 -41.91 6.19 9.19
CA GLN A 420 -41.02 5.57 8.22
C GLN A 420 -39.58 6.10 8.28
N SER A 421 -39.34 7.23 8.98
CA SER A 421 -38.00 7.80 9.16
C SER A 421 -37.14 7.04 10.18
N VAL A 422 -37.75 6.11 10.92
CA VAL A 422 -37.07 5.18 11.83
C VAL A 422 -37.24 3.74 11.33
N PRO A 423 -36.27 2.85 11.60
CA PRO A 423 -34.99 3.09 12.27
C PRO A 423 -34.00 3.95 11.45
N LEU A 424 -33.07 4.63 12.14
CA LEU A 424 -32.09 5.51 11.51
C LEU A 424 -30.97 4.71 10.83
N TRP A 425 -30.58 5.16 9.64
CA TRP A 425 -29.45 4.61 8.88
C TRP A 425 -28.19 5.42 9.13
N THR A 426 -27.02 4.77 9.03
CA THR A 426 -25.71 5.40 9.20
C THR A 426 -25.00 5.48 7.86
N LYS A 427 -24.42 6.63 7.53
CA LYS A 427 -23.56 6.73 6.34
C LYS A 427 -22.25 5.98 6.59
N VAL A 428 -21.85 5.16 5.63
CA VAL A 428 -20.63 4.36 5.71
C VAL A 428 -19.85 4.42 4.39
N THR A 429 -18.56 4.16 4.47
CA THR A 429 -17.69 3.95 3.31
C THR A 429 -17.34 2.46 3.25
N LEU A 430 -17.39 1.87 2.07
CA LEU A 430 -16.95 0.48 1.85
C LEU A 430 -15.43 0.41 1.63
N PRO A 431 -14.78 -0.70 2.00
CA PRO A 431 -15.36 -1.87 2.66
C PRO A 431 -15.87 -1.57 4.08
N HIS A 432 -16.91 -2.28 4.52
CA HIS A 432 -17.56 -2.09 5.82
C HIS A 432 -17.91 -3.44 6.48
N CYS A 433 -17.70 -3.54 7.80
CA CYS A 433 -17.96 -4.74 8.59
C CYS A 433 -18.92 -4.43 9.75
N PHE A 434 -19.89 -5.32 10.01
CA PHE A 434 -20.84 -5.19 11.13
C PHE A 434 -20.14 -5.13 12.50
N ASN A 435 -18.95 -5.73 12.56
CA ASN A 435 -18.24 -6.08 13.79
C ASN A 435 -16.93 -5.30 13.96
N ALA A 436 -16.81 -4.13 13.32
CA ALA A 436 -15.61 -3.30 13.38
C ALA A 436 -15.15 -3.00 14.82
N GLU A 437 -16.10 -2.78 15.73
CA GLU A 437 -15.85 -2.53 17.15
C GLU A 437 -16.28 -3.70 18.05
N ASP A 438 -17.46 -4.31 17.83
CA ASP A 438 -18.04 -5.28 18.77
C ASP A 438 -17.38 -6.66 18.79
N ALA A 439 -16.49 -6.96 17.85
CA ALA A 439 -15.72 -8.20 17.83
C ALA A 439 -14.79 -8.32 19.05
N VAL A 440 -14.32 -7.18 19.56
CA VAL A 440 -13.36 -7.07 20.67
C VAL A 440 -13.90 -6.24 21.84
N ASP A 441 -15.19 -5.93 21.84
CA ASP A 441 -15.81 -5.27 22.99
C ASP A 441 -15.92 -6.28 24.14
N PRO A 442 -15.30 -6.03 25.31
CA PRO A 442 -15.20 -7.02 26.36
C PRO A 442 -16.53 -7.36 27.05
N ASP A 443 -17.60 -6.57 26.84
CA ASP A 443 -18.88 -6.76 27.55
C ASP A 443 -20.02 -7.21 26.61
N MET A 444 -19.72 -7.55 25.34
CA MET A 444 -20.73 -7.97 24.38
C MET A 444 -20.27 -9.16 23.55
N ASN A 445 -21.23 -9.99 23.15
CA ASN A 445 -21.01 -10.89 22.03
C ASN A 445 -21.03 -10.08 20.73
N TYR A 446 -20.11 -10.39 19.81
CA TYR A 446 -20.11 -9.78 18.48
C TYR A 446 -21.44 -10.03 17.75
N TYR A 447 -21.88 -9.05 16.96
CA TYR A 447 -23.15 -9.14 16.24
C TYR A 447 -23.16 -10.26 15.18
N GLN A 448 -24.09 -11.21 15.32
CA GLN A 448 -24.42 -12.25 14.35
C GLN A 448 -25.89 -12.12 13.92
N GLY A 449 -26.13 -11.39 12.85
CA GLY A 449 -27.47 -10.96 12.45
C GLY A 449 -27.51 -10.43 11.02
N ALA A 450 -28.67 -9.91 10.63
CA ALA A 450 -28.87 -9.28 9.33
C ALA A 450 -28.58 -7.78 9.38
N GLY A 451 -28.01 -7.25 8.30
CA GLY A 451 -27.84 -5.82 8.10
C GLY A 451 -28.07 -5.46 6.64
N TRP A 452 -28.50 -4.23 6.41
CA TRP A 452 -28.86 -3.75 5.07
C TRP A 452 -28.02 -2.55 4.67
N TYR A 453 -27.67 -2.51 3.40
CA TYR A 453 -26.98 -1.43 2.72
C TYR A 453 -27.85 -0.89 1.60
N ARG A 454 -27.84 0.42 1.37
CA ARG A 454 -28.49 1.03 0.21
C ARG A 454 -27.66 2.17 -0.39
N ILE A 455 -27.77 2.32 -1.70
CA ILE A 455 -27.16 3.40 -2.50
C ILE A 455 -28.03 3.69 -3.73
N ALA A 456 -27.95 4.90 -4.26
CA ALA A 456 -28.56 5.27 -5.54
C ALA A 456 -27.47 5.68 -6.54
N LEU A 457 -27.38 5.00 -7.68
CA LEU A 457 -26.31 5.20 -8.65
C LEU A 457 -26.82 5.68 -10.00
N ASP A 458 -26.05 6.57 -10.63
CA ASP A 458 -26.16 6.84 -12.06
C ASP A 458 -25.57 5.65 -12.82
N ILE A 459 -26.37 5.02 -13.69
CA ILE A 459 -25.95 3.88 -14.50
C ILE A 459 -25.92 4.29 -15.97
N ASP A 460 -24.71 4.56 -16.45
CA ASP A 460 -24.40 5.00 -17.81
C ASP A 460 -23.48 3.99 -18.49
N ASN A 461 -24.08 2.89 -18.97
CA ASN A 461 -23.32 1.83 -19.64
C ASN A 461 -22.76 2.34 -20.99
N PRO A 462 -21.42 2.41 -21.17
CA PRO A 462 -20.82 2.90 -22.40
C PRO A 462 -20.94 1.92 -23.57
N TYR A 463 -21.36 0.67 -23.31
CA TYR A 463 -21.43 -0.38 -24.30
C TYR A 463 -22.87 -0.52 -24.83
N PRO A 464 -23.08 -0.41 -26.16
CA PRO A 464 -24.36 -0.76 -26.76
C PRO A 464 -24.76 -2.20 -26.40
N ASN A 465 -25.97 -2.38 -25.86
CA ASN A 465 -26.46 -3.67 -25.35
C ASN A 465 -25.53 -4.33 -24.31
N GLY A 466 -24.68 -3.55 -23.64
CA GLY A 466 -23.77 -4.02 -22.63
C GLY A 466 -24.48 -4.51 -21.37
N ARG A 467 -23.71 -5.17 -20.51
CA ARG A 467 -24.14 -5.66 -19.20
C ARG A 467 -23.62 -4.76 -18.10
N VAL A 468 -24.40 -4.63 -17.04
CA VAL A 468 -24.09 -3.91 -15.81
C VAL A 468 -23.98 -4.94 -14.69
N ILE A 469 -22.76 -5.13 -14.18
CA ILE A 469 -22.44 -6.18 -13.23
C ILE A 469 -22.01 -5.54 -11.91
N LEU A 470 -22.57 -6.03 -10.79
CA LEU A 470 -21.97 -5.83 -9.47
C LEU A 470 -21.06 -7.01 -9.18
N GLU A 471 -19.76 -6.75 -9.04
CA GLU A 471 -18.77 -7.75 -8.62
C GLU A 471 -18.47 -7.60 -7.13
N PHE A 472 -18.65 -8.67 -6.38
CA PHE A 472 -18.33 -8.77 -4.97
C PHE A 472 -17.02 -9.54 -4.82
N GLU A 473 -16.00 -8.91 -4.24
CA GLU A 473 -14.74 -9.62 -3.92
C GLU A 473 -14.88 -10.53 -2.69
N GLY A 474 -15.93 -10.30 -1.88
CA GLY A 474 -16.30 -11.09 -0.70
C GLY A 474 -17.30 -10.31 0.17
N ALA A 475 -18.35 -10.98 0.64
CA ALA A 475 -19.38 -10.38 1.48
C ALA A 475 -19.99 -11.44 2.40
N GLY A 476 -19.98 -11.19 3.71
CA GLY A 476 -20.28 -12.22 4.70
C GLY A 476 -21.68 -12.13 5.27
N GLN A 477 -22.37 -13.25 5.53
CA GLN A 477 -22.06 -14.62 5.06
C GLN A 477 -23.07 -15.11 4.03
N LYS A 478 -24.32 -14.65 4.14
CA LYS A 478 -25.35 -14.74 3.10
C LYS A 478 -25.64 -13.33 2.60
N THR A 479 -25.72 -13.16 1.29
CA THR A 479 -25.94 -11.84 0.69
C THR A 479 -27.05 -11.90 -0.34
N ASP A 480 -28.01 -10.97 -0.26
CA ASP A 480 -29.08 -10.80 -1.23
C ASP A 480 -29.00 -9.40 -1.85
N VAL A 481 -29.14 -9.32 -3.17
CA VAL A 481 -29.05 -8.06 -3.94
C VAL A 481 -30.39 -7.75 -4.55
N TYR A 482 -30.80 -6.49 -4.44
CA TYR A 482 -32.05 -5.98 -5.00
C TYR A 482 -31.81 -4.72 -5.81
N ILE A 483 -32.57 -4.59 -6.89
CA ILE A 483 -32.78 -3.31 -7.58
C ILE A 483 -34.18 -2.84 -7.23
N TYR A 484 -34.25 -1.72 -6.50
CA TYR A 484 -35.47 -1.30 -5.81
C TYR A 484 -36.05 -2.48 -5.01
N THR A 485 -37.25 -2.97 -5.31
CA THR A 485 -37.86 -4.10 -4.60
C THR A 485 -37.63 -5.47 -5.26
N ALA A 486 -36.99 -5.54 -6.43
CA ALA A 486 -36.77 -6.79 -7.17
C ALA A 486 -35.46 -7.44 -6.73
N LYS A 487 -35.53 -8.67 -6.20
CA LYS A 487 -34.34 -9.47 -5.88
C LYS A 487 -33.70 -9.99 -7.17
N VAL A 488 -32.42 -9.70 -7.38
CA VAL A 488 -31.70 -10.03 -8.63
C VAL A 488 -30.64 -11.10 -8.45
N ALA A 489 -30.08 -11.24 -7.25
CA ALA A 489 -29.07 -12.24 -6.94
C ALA A 489 -29.06 -12.61 -5.46
N SER A 490 -28.47 -13.77 -5.16
CA SER A 490 -28.18 -14.22 -3.81
C SER A 490 -26.90 -15.06 -3.77
N HIS A 491 -26.15 -14.99 -2.68
CA HIS A 491 -24.93 -15.77 -2.46
C HIS A 491 -24.86 -16.31 -1.04
N THR A 492 -24.20 -17.46 -0.85
CA THR A 492 -23.89 -18.05 0.45
C THR A 492 -22.43 -18.52 0.44
N GLY A 493 -21.61 -17.87 1.26
CA GLY A 493 -20.15 -17.98 1.27
C GLY A 493 -19.53 -16.60 1.47
N GLY A 494 -18.83 -16.38 2.58
CA GLY A 494 -18.30 -15.05 2.89
C GLY A 494 -17.00 -14.68 2.17
N TYR A 495 -16.38 -15.61 1.45
CA TYR A 495 -14.94 -15.53 1.19
C TYR A 495 -14.57 -15.67 -0.29
N ASP A 496 -15.47 -16.20 -1.11
CA ASP A 496 -15.31 -16.34 -2.55
C ASP A 496 -15.88 -15.12 -3.29
N GLY A 497 -15.25 -14.76 -4.41
CA GLY A 497 -15.75 -13.71 -5.28
C GLY A 497 -16.99 -14.16 -6.05
N TRP A 498 -17.93 -13.25 -6.31
CA TRP A 498 -19.13 -13.56 -7.10
C TRP A 498 -19.70 -12.31 -7.78
N ARG A 499 -20.64 -12.50 -8.70
CA ARG A 499 -21.19 -11.42 -9.54
C ARG A 499 -22.71 -11.44 -9.56
N ALA A 500 -23.32 -10.27 -9.59
CA ALA A 500 -24.75 -10.08 -9.86
C ALA A 500 -24.91 -9.25 -11.14
N ASP A 501 -25.53 -9.82 -12.17
CA ASP A 501 -25.93 -9.05 -13.35
C ASP A 501 -27.24 -8.32 -13.03
N ILE A 502 -27.18 -6.99 -13.02
CA ILE A 502 -28.32 -6.13 -12.68
C ILE A 502 -28.95 -5.45 -13.90
N THR A 503 -28.50 -5.80 -15.11
CA THR A 503 -28.82 -5.09 -16.36
C THR A 503 -30.32 -4.95 -16.57
N GLU A 504 -31.05 -6.06 -16.54
CA GLU A 504 -32.48 -6.06 -16.85
C GLU A 504 -33.29 -5.34 -15.77
N ALA A 505 -33.04 -5.65 -14.51
CA ALA A 505 -33.76 -5.03 -13.40
C ALA A 505 -33.48 -3.52 -13.28
N ALA A 506 -32.26 -3.07 -13.60
CA ALA A 506 -31.92 -1.66 -13.68
C ALA A 506 -32.67 -0.97 -14.84
N ALA A 507 -32.73 -1.61 -16.02
CA ALA A 507 -33.45 -1.08 -17.17
C ALA A 507 -34.97 -1.00 -16.92
N GLU A 508 -35.57 -2.02 -16.30
CA GLU A 508 -36.97 -2.03 -15.90
C GLU A 508 -37.26 -0.93 -14.87
N PHE A 509 -36.43 -0.80 -13.83
CA PHE A 509 -36.62 0.24 -12.81
C PHE A 509 -36.51 1.65 -13.41
N LYS A 510 -35.55 1.88 -14.32
CA LYS A 510 -35.33 3.18 -14.99
C LYS A 510 -36.57 3.68 -15.76
N GLN A 511 -37.45 2.78 -16.18
CA GLN A 511 -38.69 3.13 -16.90
C GLN A 511 -39.84 3.56 -15.98
N THR A 512 -39.74 3.33 -14.67
CA THR A 512 -40.81 3.64 -13.71
C THR A 512 -40.89 5.13 -13.36
N ASP A 513 -42.08 5.61 -12.98
CA ASP A 513 -42.25 6.96 -12.43
C ASP A 513 -41.47 7.13 -11.12
N VAL A 514 -41.40 6.07 -10.30
CA VAL A 514 -40.64 6.07 -9.03
C VAL A 514 -39.17 6.40 -9.27
N CYS A 515 -38.52 5.79 -10.28
CA CYS A 515 -37.13 6.11 -10.60
C CYS A 515 -36.96 7.59 -11.02
N ARG A 516 -37.87 8.11 -11.86
CA ARG A 516 -37.81 9.50 -12.32
C ARG A 516 -38.05 10.52 -11.20
N GLU A 517 -39.07 10.30 -10.38
CA GLU A 517 -39.56 11.28 -9.42
C GLU A 517 -38.90 11.16 -8.05
N GLN A 518 -38.74 9.94 -7.52
CA GLN A 518 -38.16 9.73 -6.18
C GLN A 518 -36.63 9.66 -6.23
N TYR A 519 -36.06 9.08 -7.29
CA TYR A 519 -34.62 8.83 -7.38
C TYR A 519 -33.91 9.72 -8.43
N ASN A 520 -34.60 10.68 -9.05
CA ASN A 520 -34.04 11.58 -10.06
C ASN A 520 -33.31 10.84 -11.20
N GLY A 521 -33.84 9.69 -11.63
CA GLY A 521 -33.28 8.85 -12.68
C GLY A 521 -32.17 7.89 -12.23
N LYS A 522 -31.78 7.91 -10.95
CA LYS A 522 -30.79 6.99 -10.38
C LYS A 522 -31.39 5.62 -10.08
N ILE A 523 -30.55 4.60 -10.13
CA ILE A 523 -30.92 3.20 -9.84
C ILE A 523 -30.69 2.92 -8.36
N SER A 524 -31.76 2.56 -7.65
CA SER A 524 -31.70 2.17 -6.24
C SER A 524 -31.17 0.75 -6.11
N ILE A 525 -30.02 0.59 -5.47
CA ILE A 525 -29.40 -0.71 -5.17
C ILE A 525 -29.49 -0.95 -3.68
N ILE A 526 -29.95 -2.13 -3.30
CA ILE A 526 -30.08 -2.54 -1.90
C ILE A 526 -29.39 -3.90 -1.74
N ILE A 527 -28.65 -4.05 -0.65
CA ILE A 527 -27.95 -5.29 -0.34
C ILE A 527 -28.20 -5.69 1.12
N ARG A 528 -28.73 -6.90 1.33
CA ARG A 528 -28.85 -7.51 2.66
C ARG A 528 -27.67 -8.44 2.86
N CYS A 529 -26.91 -8.26 3.93
CA CYS A 529 -25.89 -9.21 4.38
C CYS A 529 -26.32 -9.83 5.71
N ASP A 530 -25.98 -11.10 5.94
CA ASP A 530 -26.45 -11.86 7.10
C ASP A 530 -25.37 -12.86 7.55
N ASN A 531 -24.95 -12.73 8.82
CA ASN A 531 -24.00 -13.62 9.48
C ASN A 531 -24.60 -14.35 10.70
N ILE A 532 -25.91 -14.59 10.70
CA ILE A 532 -26.59 -15.43 11.71
C ILE A 532 -25.93 -16.81 11.75
N ARG A 533 -25.74 -17.31 12.98
CA ARG A 533 -25.23 -18.65 13.29
C ARG A 533 -26.02 -19.73 12.55
N ASN A 534 -25.34 -20.62 11.85
CA ASN A 534 -25.97 -21.69 11.10
C ASN A 534 -25.03 -22.88 10.97
N THR A 535 -25.32 -23.97 11.71
CA THR A 535 -24.49 -25.18 11.70
C THR A 535 -24.47 -25.90 10.35
N GLU A 536 -25.49 -25.68 9.50
CA GLU A 536 -25.55 -26.18 8.12
C GLU A 536 -24.80 -25.29 7.11
N GLN A 537 -23.91 -24.42 7.60
CA GLN A 537 -23.06 -23.55 6.79
C GLN A 537 -21.60 -23.64 7.28
N ILE A 538 -20.65 -23.59 6.34
CA ILE A 538 -19.22 -23.42 6.66
C ILE A 538 -18.83 -21.93 6.67
N PRO A 539 -17.93 -21.49 7.57
CA PRO A 539 -17.29 -22.26 8.65
C PRO A 539 -18.19 -22.50 9.88
N SER A 540 -17.75 -23.39 10.77
CA SER A 540 -18.37 -23.58 12.09
C SER A 540 -18.14 -22.37 13.00
N ASP A 541 -19.13 -21.99 13.79
CA ASP A 541 -18.98 -21.02 14.89
C ASP A 541 -18.05 -21.52 16.03
N MET A 542 -17.69 -22.81 16.04
CA MET A 542 -16.65 -23.34 16.93
C MET A 542 -15.24 -22.94 16.48
N SER A 543 -15.08 -22.24 15.35
CA SER A 543 -13.79 -21.78 14.85
C SER A 543 -13.19 -20.68 15.73
N ASP A 544 -11.85 -20.65 15.86
CA ASP A 544 -11.13 -19.66 16.68
C ASP A 544 -10.96 -18.32 15.94
N PHE A 545 -11.98 -17.85 15.22
CA PHE A 545 -12.06 -16.57 14.52
C PHE A 545 -13.53 -16.14 14.34
N ASN A 546 -13.79 -14.85 14.15
CA ASN A 546 -15.15 -14.33 13.96
C ASN A 546 -15.72 -14.63 12.56
N LEU A 547 -16.98 -15.04 12.48
CA LEU A 547 -17.73 -15.14 11.21
C LEU A 547 -18.31 -13.76 10.89
N TYR A 548 -17.49 -12.91 10.28
CA TYR A 548 -17.83 -11.51 10.04
C TYR A 548 -19.03 -11.32 9.11
N GLY A 549 -19.80 -10.27 9.35
CA GLY A 549 -20.91 -9.83 8.50
C GLY A 549 -20.63 -8.53 7.77
N GLY A 550 -21.22 -8.37 6.58
CA GLY A 550 -21.21 -7.13 5.81
C GLY A 550 -20.44 -7.17 4.49
N LEU A 551 -20.34 -6.00 3.85
CA LEU A 551 -19.62 -5.77 2.60
C LEU A 551 -18.16 -5.44 2.88
N TYR A 552 -17.43 -6.40 3.45
CA TYR A 552 -16.09 -6.18 3.99
C TYR A 552 -14.95 -6.34 2.98
N ARG A 553 -15.22 -6.78 1.74
CA ARG A 553 -14.32 -6.56 0.61
C ARG A 553 -14.99 -5.64 -0.41
N TYR A 554 -14.23 -5.19 -1.40
CA TYR A 554 -14.73 -4.24 -2.38
C TYR A 554 -15.93 -4.80 -3.15
N VAL A 555 -16.92 -3.93 -3.35
CA VAL A 555 -17.99 -4.09 -4.33
C VAL A 555 -17.66 -3.20 -5.51
N ASN A 556 -17.72 -3.75 -6.72
CA ASN A 556 -17.35 -3.04 -7.93
C ASN A 556 -18.53 -2.98 -8.90
N LEU A 557 -18.76 -1.81 -9.49
CA LEU A 557 -19.63 -1.67 -10.66
C LEU A 557 -18.78 -1.88 -11.92
N ALA A 558 -19.09 -2.93 -12.67
CA ALA A 558 -18.43 -3.25 -13.92
C ALA A 558 -19.41 -3.13 -15.09
N TYR A 559 -19.08 -2.26 -16.04
CA TYR A 559 -19.69 -2.33 -17.37
C TYR A 559 -18.88 -3.28 -18.24
N VAL A 560 -19.58 -4.21 -18.86
CA VAL A 560 -19.02 -5.10 -19.86
C VAL A 560 -19.88 -5.07 -21.12
N PRO A 561 -19.34 -5.39 -22.29
CA PRO A 561 -20.13 -5.61 -23.49
C PRO A 561 -21.09 -6.79 -23.32
N GLN A 562 -21.97 -6.98 -24.30
CA GLN A 562 -22.93 -8.09 -24.32
C GLN A 562 -22.26 -9.47 -24.17
N ILE A 563 -21.05 -9.64 -24.73
CA ILE A 563 -20.21 -10.82 -24.57
C ILE A 563 -18.85 -10.37 -24.08
N SER A 564 -18.33 -11.01 -23.03
CA SER A 564 -17.03 -10.66 -22.44
C SER A 564 -16.28 -11.89 -21.96
N PHE A 565 -15.00 -11.74 -21.64
CA PHE A 565 -14.26 -12.75 -20.91
C PHE A 565 -14.77 -12.85 -19.47
N GLN A 566 -15.01 -14.06 -18.99
CA GLN A 566 -15.29 -14.34 -17.58
C GLN A 566 -13.98 -14.67 -16.84
N TYR A 567 -13.20 -15.62 -17.39
CA TYR A 567 -11.92 -16.05 -16.85
C TYR A 567 -10.91 -16.29 -17.97
N ILE A 568 -9.64 -15.95 -17.74
CA ILE A 568 -8.50 -16.46 -18.52
C ILE A 568 -7.84 -17.54 -17.65
N ARG A 569 -7.48 -18.69 -18.22
CA ARG A 569 -6.74 -19.74 -17.51
C ARG A 569 -5.39 -19.91 -18.21
N ALA A 570 -4.30 -19.75 -17.46
CA ALA A 570 -2.94 -19.82 -17.97
C ALA A 570 -2.16 -20.95 -17.28
N ASP A 571 -2.15 -22.12 -17.88
CA ASP A 571 -1.48 -23.30 -17.35
C ASP A 571 -0.01 -23.32 -17.80
N ALA A 572 0.84 -22.72 -16.96
CA ALA A 572 2.28 -22.61 -17.17
C ALA A 572 3.03 -23.75 -16.46
N VAL A 573 3.56 -24.70 -17.22
CA VAL A 573 4.32 -25.85 -16.72
C VAL A 573 5.76 -25.76 -17.17
N THR A 574 6.72 -26.16 -16.34
CA THR A 574 8.14 -26.18 -16.68
C THR A 574 8.85 -27.37 -16.04
N ASP A 575 9.95 -27.82 -16.64
CA ASP A 575 10.80 -28.84 -16.00
C ASP A 575 11.49 -28.30 -14.73
N GLU A 576 12.03 -29.22 -13.93
CA GLU A 576 12.66 -28.94 -12.63
C GLU A 576 13.63 -27.74 -12.66
N ARG A 577 14.36 -27.53 -13.76
CA ARG A 577 15.41 -26.51 -13.88
C ARG A 577 15.08 -25.40 -14.87
N GLY A 578 13.86 -25.36 -15.40
CA GLY A 578 13.42 -24.33 -16.33
C GLY A 578 14.08 -24.36 -17.69
N LYS A 579 14.50 -25.52 -18.21
CA LYS A 579 15.08 -25.60 -19.57
C LYS A 579 14.01 -25.50 -20.66
N SER A 580 12.81 -25.97 -20.34
CA SER A 580 11.64 -26.00 -21.20
C SER A 580 10.39 -25.68 -20.39
N GLY A 581 9.47 -24.94 -21.00
CA GLY A 581 8.14 -24.66 -20.47
C GLY A 581 7.09 -24.91 -21.53
N ASN A 582 5.86 -25.18 -21.09
CA ASN A 582 4.68 -25.24 -21.93
C ASN A 582 3.61 -24.32 -21.32
N LEU A 583 2.99 -23.50 -22.15
CA LEU A 583 1.88 -22.64 -21.76
C LEU A 583 0.64 -23.07 -22.53
N HIS A 584 -0.42 -23.41 -21.79
CA HIS A 584 -1.75 -23.64 -22.35
C HIS A 584 -2.71 -22.57 -21.84
N ILE A 585 -3.39 -21.89 -22.78
CA ILE A 585 -4.33 -20.82 -22.48
C ILE A 585 -5.72 -21.26 -22.90
N THR A 586 -6.64 -21.24 -21.94
CA THR A 586 -8.08 -21.40 -22.18
C THR A 586 -8.82 -20.19 -21.61
N THR A 587 -10.07 -19.98 -22.00
CA THR A 587 -10.88 -18.88 -21.45
C THR A 587 -12.34 -19.29 -21.35
N SER A 588 -13.02 -18.79 -20.31
CA SER A 588 -14.46 -18.88 -20.18
C SER A 588 -15.10 -17.56 -20.60
N LEU A 589 -16.18 -17.61 -21.36
CA LEU A 589 -16.95 -16.44 -21.80
C LEU A 589 -18.19 -16.22 -20.93
N TYR A 590 -18.50 -14.95 -20.71
CA TYR A 590 -19.81 -14.50 -20.26
C TYR A 590 -20.64 -14.13 -21.50
N ASN A 591 -21.59 -14.99 -21.87
CA ASN A 591 -22.47 -14.82 -23.04
C ASN A 591 -23.95 -15.06 -22.63
N PRO A 592 -24.57 -14.15 -21.87
CA PRO A 592 -25.94 -14.32 -21.38
C PRO A 592 -26.98 -14.39 -22.52
N THR A 593 -26.68 -13.79 -23.67
CA THR A 593 -27.57 -13.80 -24.84
C THR A 593 -27.46 -15.08 -25.67
N LYS A 594 -26.54 -16.00 -25.33
CA LYS A 594 -26.28 -17.25 -26.06
C LYS A 594 -26.07 -17.01 -27.56
N SER A 595 -25.37 -15.93 -27.91
CA SER A 595 -25.05 -15.65 -29.30
C SER A 595 -24.15 -16.76 -29.87
N SER A 596 -24.39 -17.14 -31.12
CA SER A 596 -23.56 -18.06 -31.90
C SER A 596 -22.66 -17.32 -32.90
N ASP A 597 -22.42 -16.02 -32.69
CA ASP A 597 -21.56 -15.23 -33.56
C ASP A 597 -20.14 -15.81 -33.61
N ALA A 598 -19.47 -15.60 -34.75
CA ALA A 598 -18.05 -15.84 -34.87
C ALA A 598 -17.29 -14.57 -34.43
N ALA A 599 -16.24 -14.75 -33.64
CA ALA A 599 -15.37 -13.66 -33.21
C ALA A 599 -13.91 -13.98 -33.47
N THR A 600 -13.10 -12.93 -33.64
CA THR A 600 -11.65 -13.10 -33.65
C THR A 600 -11.12 -12.93 -32.24
N VAL A 601 -10.51 -13.98 -31.67
CA VAL A 601 -9.78 -13.92 -30.41
C VAL A 601 -8.30 -13.78 -30.73
N THR A 602 -7.69 -12.68 -30.28
CA THR A 602 -6.25 -12.45 -30.37
C THR A 602 -5.61 -12.65 -29.01
N VAL A 603 -4.64 -13.55 -28.92
CA VAL A 603 -3.80 -13.76 -27.75
C VAL A 603 -2.45 -13.09 -27.94
N ARG A 604 -1.97 -12.38 -26.91
CA ARG A 604 -0.59 -11.90 -26.81
C ARG A 604 -0.02 -12.34 -25.47
N VAL A 605 1.21 -12.86 -25.47
CA VAL A 605 1.93 -13.18 -24.24
C VAL A 605 3.19 -12.35 -24.18
N LYS A 606 3.38 -11.65 -23.06
CA LYS A 606 4.54 -10.84 -22.76
C LYS A 606 5.36 -11.48 -21.65
N ASP A 607 6.68 -11.40 -21.79
CA ASP A 607 7.60 -11.78 -20.72
C ASP A 607 7.65 -10.71 -19.61
N PRO A 608 8.35 -10.98 -18.48
CA PRO A 608 8.45 -10.05 -17.37
C PRO A 608 9.12 -8.70 -17.69
N THR A 609 9.81 -8.57 -18.83
CA THR A 609 10.38 -7.29 -19.30
C THR A 609 9.37 -6.47 -20.11
N GLY A 610 8.19 -7.04 -20.40
CA GLY A 610 7.15 -6.45 -21.24
C GLY A 610 7.27 -6.85 -22.72
N LYS A 611 8.29 -7.63 -23.10
CA LYS A 611 8.51 -8.04 -24.48
C LYS A 611 7.48 -9.08 -24.92
N GLU A 612 6.84 -8.86 -26.06
CA GLU A 612 5.94 -9.84 -26.67
C GLU A 612 6.74 -11.06 -27.14
N ILE A 613 6.44 -12.23 -26.56
CA ILE A 613 7.07 -13.52 -26.88
C ILE A 613 6.16 -14.43 -27.70
N TYR A 614 4.86 -14.13 -27.74
CA TYR A 614 3.89 -14.89 -28.51
C TYR A 614 2.72 -14.00 -28.94
N ARG A 615 2.23 -14.22 -30.16
CA ARG A 615 0.99 -13.65 -30.67
C ARG A 615 0.30 -14.62 -31.61
N ASN A 616 -1.00 -14.75 -31.46
CA ASN A 616 -1.84 -15.46 -32.42
C ASN A 616 -3.25 -14.84 -32.48
N SER A 617 -3.92 -14.99 -33.61
CA SER A 617 -5.31 -14.59 -33.80
C SER A 617 -6.08 -15.75 -34.41
N LEU A 618 -7.19 -16.12 -33.80
CA LEU A 618 -8.00 -17.27 -34.22
C LEU A 618 -9.49 -16.89 -34.27
N SER A 619 -10.19 -17.43 -35.25
CA SER A 619 -11.65 -17.32 -35.33
C SER A 619 -12.26 -18.37 -34.40
N GLN A 620 -13.11 -17.94 -33.47
CA GLN A 620 -13.80 -18.82 -32.53
C GLN A 620 -15.31 -18.65 -32.63
N SER A 621 -16.02 -19.76 -32.46
CA SER A 621 -17.47 -19.76 -32.24
C SER A 621 -17.75 -19.43 -30.79
N LEU A 622 -18.71 -18.53 -30.53
CA LEU A 622 -19.06 -18.08 -29.18
C LEU A 622 -20.19 -18.91 -28.52
N ASP A 623 -20.56 -20.04 -29.13
CA ASP A 623 -21.60 -20.97 -28.65
C ASP A 623 -21.17 -21.79 -27.43
N LYS A 624 -19.85 -21.94 -27.22
CA LYS A 624 -19.29 -22.65 -26.07
C LYS A 624 -18.91 -21.68 -24.95
N LYS A 625 -19.19 -22.08 -23.71
CA LYS A 625 -18.76 -21.35 -22.51
C LYS A 625 -17.23 -21.29 -22.42
N ASP A 626 -16.57 -22.44 -22.58
CA ASP A 626 -15.12 -22.56 -22.47
C ASP A 626 -14.49 -22.73 -23.86
N LEU A 627 -13.47 -21.92 -24.14
CA LEU A 627 -12.73 -21.90 -25.38
C LEU A 627 -11.27 -22.30 -25.14
N ASP A 628 -10.79 -23.22 -25.96
CA ASP A 628 -9.37 -23.51 -26.08
C ASP A 628 -8.74 -22.50 -27.04
N ILE A 629 -7.76 -21.73 -26.56
CA ILE A 629 -7.17 -20.61 -27.30
C ILE A 629 -5.85 -21.02 -27.94
N VAL A 630 -4.89 -21.47 -27.13
CA VAL A 630 -3.57 -21.83 -27.63
C VAL A 630 -2.80 -22.74 -26.67
N SER A 631 -1.91 -23.57 -27.23
CA SER A 631 -0.86 -24.27 -26.49
C SER A 631 0.47 -24.11 -27.23
N PHE A 632 1.54 -23.69 -26.53
CA PHE A 632 2.87 -23.58 -27.14
C PHE A 632 4.01 -23.77 -26.13
N GLY A 633 5.13 -24.28 -26.64
CA GLY A 633 6.37 -24.47 -25.86
C GLY A 633 7.27 -23.24 -25.85
N LEU A 634 7.95 -23.00 -24.73
CA LEU A 634 8.93 -21.95 -24.52
C LEU A 634 10.27 -22.57 -24.09
N LYS A 635 11.37 -22.18 -24.73
CA LYS A 635 12.72 -22.57 -24.30
C LYS A 635 13.21 -21.60 -23.23
N ASN A 636 13.76 -22.13 -22.14
CA ASN A 636 14.31 -21.36 -21.02
C ASN A 636 13.34 -20.26 -20.50
N PRO A 637 12.12 -20.61 -20.05
CA PRO A 637 11.23 -19.63 -19.41
C PRO A 637 11.92 -18.95 -18.21
N ILE A 638 11.63 -17.66 -18.00
CA ILE A 638 12.05 -16.95 -16.79
C ILE A 638 11.24 -17.53 -15.63
N LEU A 639 11.92 -18.11 -14.64
CA LEU A 639 11.27 -18.77 -13.53
C LEU A 639 10.83 -17.78 -12.45
N TRP A 640 9.59 -17.92 -12.00
CA TRP A 640 9.11 -17.33 -10.77
C TRP A 640 9.72 -18.08 -9.57
N SER A 641 10.13 -17.33 -8.55
CA SER A 641 10.61 -17.87 -7.27
C SER A 641 10.44 -16.85 -6.15
N VAL A 642 10.66 -17.28 -4.91
CA VAL A 642 10.55 -16.42 -3.71
C VAL A 642 11.55 -15.26 -3.68
N ASP A 643 12.69 -15.40 -4.34
CA ASP A 643 13.74 -14.36 -4.41
C ASP A 643 13.70 -13.57 -5.72
N ASN A 644 13.11 -14.15 -6.77
CA ASN A 644 12.96 -13.54 -8.08
C ASN A 644 11.52 -13.77 -8.61
N PRO A 645 10.54 -13.00 -8.10
CA PRO A 645 9.11 -13.17 -8.40
C PRO A 645 8.73 -12.57 -9.77
N GLN A 646 9.24 -13.16 -10.86
CA GLN A 646 8.99 -12.68 -12.21
C GLN A 646 7.66 -13.20 -12.77
N LEU A 647 6.85 -12.30 -13.36
CA LEU A 647 5.51 -12.62 -13.87
C LEU A 647 5.40 -12.33 -15.37
N TYR A 648 4.82 -13.27 -16.10
CA TYR A 648 4.38 -13.10 -17.48
C TYR A 648 2.99 -12.46 -17.51
N THR A 649 2.63 -11.90 -18.66
CA THR A 649 1.29 -11.33 -18.90
C THR A 649 0.66 -11.97 -20.14
N CYS A 650 -0.57 -12.46 -20.00
CA CYS A 650 -1.44 -12.89 -21.08
C CYS A 650 -2.49 -11.80 -21.35
N GLU A 651 -2.61 -11.36 -22.59
CA GLU A 651 -3.63 -10.43 -23.04
C GLU A 651 -4.52 -11.12 -24.08
N LEU A 652 -5.81 -11.24 -23.80
CA LEU A 652 -6.81 -11.71 -24.76
C LEU A 652 -7.63 -10.53 -25.27
N THR A 653 -7.74 -10.39 -26.58
CA THR A 653 -8.63 -9.42 -27.24
C THR A 653 -9.71 -10.17 -28.02
N LEU A 654 -10.97 -9.93 -27.68
CA LEU A 654 -12.14 -10.42 -28.41
C LEU A 654 -12.61 -9.31 -29.36
N ASP A 655 -12.68 -9.61 -30.67
CA ASP A 655 -13.20 -8.72 -31.72
C ASP A 655 -14.47 -9.33 -32.32
N ILE A 656 -15.61 -8.66 -32.10
CA ILE A 656 -16.91 -9.03 -32.64
C ILE A 656 -17.36 -7.89 -33.55
N ASN A 657 -17.42 -8.13 -34.86
CA ASN A 657 -17.88 -7.15 -35.86
C ASN A 657 -17.16 -5.79 -35.78
N GLY A 658 -15.86 -5.77 -35.44
CA GLY A 658 -15.05 -4.55 -35.33
C GLY A 658 -15.08 -3.91 -33.94
N PHE A 659 -15.90 -4.42 -33.02
CA PHE A 659 -15.92 -4.00 -31.62
C PHE A 659 -14.96 -4.87 -30.80
N ARG A 660 -13.97 -4.25 -30.16
CA ARG A 660 -12.85 -4.93 -29.50
C ARG A 660 -12.86 -4.77 -27.99
N THR A 661 -12.67 -5.88 -27.29
CA THR A 661 -12.55 -5.91 -25.82
C THR A 661 -11.36 -6.72 -25.39
N GLN A 662 -10.53 -6.19 -24.49
CA GLN A 662 -9.35 -6.84 -23.96
C GLN A 662 -9.41 -7.23 -22.48
N ALA A 663 -9.11 -8.49 -22.13
CA ALA A 663 -8.83 -8.92 -20.77
C ALA A 663 -7.35 -9.27 -20.59
N VAL A 664 -6.83 -9.10 -19.37
CA VAL A 664 -5.43 -9.29 -19.02
C VAL A 664 -5.33 -10.19 -17.80
N GLU A 665 -4.38 -11.12 -17.83
CA GLU A 665 -4.08 -12.04 -16.73
C GLU A 665 -2.58 -12.22 -16.55
N ARG A 666 -2.12 -12.42 -15.31
CA ARG A 666 -0.71 -12.68 -15.00
C ARG A 666 -0.50 -14.12 -14.56
N PHE A 667 0.70 -14.64 -14.81
CA PHE A 667 1.08 -16.00 -14.43
C PHE A 667 2.60 -16.11 -14.31
N GLY A 668 3.11 -17.24 -13.79
CA GLY A 668 4.55 -17.48 -13.67
C GLY A 668 4.93 -18.94 -13.90
N PHE A 669 6.09 -19.17 -14.53
CA PHE A 669 6.66 -20.52 -14.65
C PHE A 669 7.41 -20.88 -13.38
N ARG A 670 7.01 -21.96 -12.73
CA ARG A 670 7.75 -22.54 -11.60
C ARG A 670 7.53 -24.04 -11.52
N HIS A 671 8.55 -24.75 -11.10
CA HIS A 671 8.45 -26.15 -10.70
C HIS A 671 8.61 -26.25 -9.19
N TYR A 672 7.79 -27.06 -8.53
CA TYR A 672 7.96 -27.37 -7.12
C TYR A 672 7.70 -28.84 -6.83
N GLU A 673 8.25 -29.32 -5.73
CA GLU A 673 8.10 -30.71 -5.32
C GLU A 673 8.15 -30.85 -3.79
N PHE A 674 7.18 -31.54 -3.23
CA PHE A 674 7.27 -32.10 -1.88
C PHE A 674 7.79 -33.53 -1.97
N LYS A 675 9.03 -33.77 -1.52
CA LYS A 675 9.62 -35.11 -1.49
C LYS A 675 8.89 -35.96 -0.45
N GLU A 676 8.63 -37.22 -0.80
CA GLU A 676 8.14 -38.19 0.18
C GLU A 676 9.18 -38.36 1.29
N LYS A 677 8.72 -38.29 2.55
CA LYS A 677 9.57 -38.34 3.76
C LYS A 677 10.74 -37.34 3.72
N GLY A 678 10.59 -36.23 2.98
CA GLY A 678 11.68 -35.32 2.69
C GLY A 678 11.23 -33.86 2.56
N PRO A 679 12.16 -32.98 2.14
CA PRO A 679 11.93 -31.55 2.16
C PRO A 679 11.19 -31.07 0.91
N PHE A 680 10.95 -29.76 0.86
CA PHE A 680 10.38 -29.06 -0.27
C PHE A 680 11.48 -28.55 -1.21
N PHE A 681 11.21 -28.61 -2.52
CA PHE A 681 12.06 -28.09 -3.58
C PHE A 681 11.29 -27.07 -4.41
N LEU A 682 11.97 -25.97 -4.76
CA LEU A 682 11.51 -24.97 -5.74
C LEU A 682 12.58 -24.83 -6.81
N ASN A 683 12.19 -25.01 -8.08
CA ASN A 683 13.06 -24.91 -9.25
C ASN A 683 14.36 -25.74 -9.10
N GLY A 684 14.22 -26.98 -8.61
CA GLY A 684 15.32 -27.94 -8.43
C GLY A 684 16.23 -27.70 -7.24
N LYS A 685 15.91 -26.73 -6.37
CA LYS A 685 16.68 -26.43 -5.16
C LYS A 685 15.83 -26.64 -3.92
N ARG A 686 16.39 -27.29 -2.90
CA ARG A 686 15.76 -27.43 -1.59
C ARG A 686 15.50 -26.03 -1.01
N LEU A 687 14.26 -25.76 -0.65
CA LEU A 687 13.85 -24.51 -0.01
C LEU A 687 13.13 -24.88 1.29
N LEU A 688 13.62 -24.37 2.42
CA LEU A 688 12.86 -24.44 3.67
C LEU A 688 11.72 -23.41 3.59
N LEU A 689 10.48 -23.86 3.72
CA LEU A 689 9.31 -22.98 3.79
C LEU A 689 9.29 -22.27 5.17
N LYS A 690 9.57 -20.97 5.14
CA LYS A 690 9.58 -20.03 6.26
C LYS A 690 8.21 -19.35 6.32
N GLY A 691 7.28 -20.03 6.95
CA GLY A 691 5.85 -19.74 6.84
C GLY A 691 5.28 -18.89 7.98
N THR A 692 4.20 -18.18 7.68
CA THR A 692 3.28 -17.61 8.68
C THR A 692 1.82 -17.82 8.27
N HIS A 693 0.89 -17.29 9.06
CA HIS A 693 -0.54 -17.22 8.72
C HIS A 693 -1.04 -15.78 8.80
N ARG A 694 -2.22 -15.55 8.24
CA ARG A 694 -2.98 -14.31 8.46
C ARG A 694 -4.49 -14.57 8.46
N HIS A 695 -5.23 -13.73 9.19
CA HIS A 695 -6.68 -13.58 9.04
C HIS A 695 -6.99 -12.23 8.39
N GLU A 696 -8.12 -12.13 7.69
CA GLU A 696 -8.67 -10.85 7.23
C GLU A 696 -9.35 -10.14 8.40
N ASP A 697 -8.51 -9.53 9.23
CA ASP A 697 -8.90 -8.89 10.48
C ASP A 697 -7.92 -7.77 10.83
N HIS A 698 -8.40 -6.60 11.23
CA HIS A 698 -7.56 -5.48 11.64
C HIS A 698 -8.24 -4.56 12.66
N ALA A 699 -7.42 -3.84 13.44
CA ALA A 699 -7.87 -2.95 14.50
C ALA A 699 -8.87 -1.91 13.99
N GLY A 700 -10.01 -1.78 14.70
CA GLY A 700 -11.04 -0.78 14.42
C GLY A 700 -11.91 -1.02 13.17
N ILE A 701 -11.65 -2.06 12.37
CA ILE A 701 -12.36 -2.30 11.10
C ILE A 701 -12.80 -3.76 10.88
N GLY A 702 -12.43 -4.68 11.76
CA GLY A 702 -12.76 -6.11 11.58
C GLY A 702 -12.18 -6.62 10.25
N SER A 703 -13.02 -7.24 9.41
CA SER A 703 -12.60 -7.76 8.10
C SER A 703 -12.51 -6.71 6.99
N ALA A 704 -12.93 -5.47 7.23
CA ALA A 704 -13.04 -4.41 6.22
C ALA A 704 -11.69 -3.75 5.87
N MET A 705 -10.66 -4.55 5.63
CA MET A 705 -9.31 -4.07 5.31
C MET A 705 -9.26 -3.38 3.95
N THR A 706 -8.54 -2.25 3.86
CA THR A 706 -8.25 -1.58 2.59
C THR A 706 -7.06 -2.21 1.87
N GLU A 707 -6.87 -1.84 0.60
CA GLU A 707 -5.74 -2.33 -0.20
C GLU A 707 -4.42 -1.80 0.37
N GLU A 708 -4.36 -0.56 0.87
CA GLU A 708 -3.12 -0.04 1.49
C GLU A 708 -2.72 -0.81 2.75
N LEU A 709 -3.71 -1.20 3.57
CA LEU A 709 -3.47 -2.01 4.77
C LEU A 709 -2.97 -3.40 4.42
N MET A 710 -3.56 -4.05 3.41
CA MET A 710 -3.10 -5.33 2.89
C MET A 710 -1.67 -5.25 2.36
N ILE A 711 -1.34 -4.21 1.58
CA ILE A 711 0.02 -3.95 1.08
C ILE A 711 1.00 -3.82 2.24
N LYS A 712 0.67 -3.01 3.25
CA LYS A 712 1.53 -2.80 4.42
C LYS A 712 1.76 -4.10 5.18
N GLU A 713 0.73 -4.91 5.37
CA GLU A 713 0.81 -6.18 6.07
C GLU A 713 1.69 -7.20 5.33
N ILE A 714 1.45 -7.46 4.05
CA ILE A 714 2.25 -8.43 3.27
C ILE A 714 3.70 -7.96 3.12
N LYS A 715 3.94 -6.65 3.00
CA LYS A 715 5.31 -6.10 3.03
C LYS A 715 6.01 -6.38 4.35
N LEU A 716 5.35 -6.19 5.50
CA LEU A 716 5.95 -6.53 6.80
C LEU A 716 6.24 -8.03 6.92
N ILE A 717 5.38 -8.90 6.37
CA ILE A 717 5.62 -10.35 6.28
C ILE A 717 6.88 -10.64 5.45
N LYS A 718 7.03 -10.01 4.29
CA LYS A 718 8.21 -10.17 3.44
C LYS A 718 9.47 -9.63 4.11
N ASP A 719 9.40 -8.47 4.73
CA ASP A 719 10.50 -7.81 5.44
C ASP A 719 10.95 -8.58 6.69
N MET A 720 10.09 -9.42 7.25
CA MET A 720 10.42 -10.39 8.30
C MET A 720 11.22 -11.58 7.75
N GLY A 721 11.25 -11.78 6.43
CA GLY A 721 11.94 -12.87 5.75
C GLY A 721 11.08 -14.11 5.48
N ALA A 722 9.75 -14.01 5.64
CA ALA A 722 8.85 -15.10 5.28
C ALA A 722 8.84 -15.32 3.75
N ASN A 723 8.74 -16.57 3.35
CA ASN A 723 8.65 -16.98 1.94
C ASN A 723 7.43 -17.88 1.66
N PHE A 724 6.62 -18.14 2.68
CA PHE A 724 5.41 -18.94 2.62
C PHE A 724 4.33 -18.33 3.52
N ILE A 725 3.06 -18.46 3.13
CA ILE A 725 1.92 -18.08 3.95
C ILE A 725 0.78 -19.07 3.77
N ARG A 726 0.13 -19.45 4.88
CA ARG A 726 -1.18 -20.10 4.86
C ARG A 726 -2.24 -19.05 5.15
N LEU A 727 -3.19 -18.87 4.23
CA LEU A 727 -4.16 -17.77 4.25
C LEU A 727 -5.33 -18.04 5.21
N GLY A 728 -5.03 -18.30 6.47
CA GLY A 728 -6.03 -18.56 7.50
C GLY A 728 -6.86 -19.80 7.17
N HIS A 729 -8.18 -19.68 7.25
CA HIS A 729 -9.13 -20.80 7.10
C HIS A 729 -10.19 -20.53 6.03
N TYR A 730 -9.84 -19.79 4.98
CA TYR A 730 -10.74 -19.42 3.90
C TYR A 730 -9.96 -18.81 2.73
N GLN A 731 -10.61 -18.75 1.57
CA GLN A 731 -10.16 -17.93 0.45
C GLN A 731 -10.00 -16.46 0.88
N GLN A 732 -8.89 -15.83 0.55
CA GLN A 732 -8.65 -14.41 0.85
C GLN A 732 -8.82 -13.52 -0.39
N SER A 733 -8.76 -12.20 -0.19
CA SER A 733 -8.83 -11.24 -1.28
C SER A 733 -7.74 -11.52 -2.33
N ASP A 734 -8.09 -11.47 -3.62
CA ASP A 734 -7.15 -11.54 -4.75
C ASP A 734 -5.98 -10.55 -4.61
N ILE A 735 -6.21 -9.40 -3.95
CA ILE A 735 -5.17 -8.42 -3.63
C ILE A 735 -4.00 -9.09 -2.87
N ILE A 736 -4.31 -9.95 -1.89
CA ILE A 736 -3.30 -10.69 -1.12
C ILE A 736 -2.50 -11.63 -2.02
N LEU A 737 -3.16 -12.35 -2.92
CA LEU A 737 -2.50 -13.29 -3.82
C LEU A 737 -1.64 -12.58 -4.87
N ARG A 738 -2.12 -11.46 -5.42
CA ARG A 738 -1.30 -10.58 -6.28
C ARG A 738 -0.05 -10.08 -5.55
N LEU A 739 -0.17 -9.71 -4.27
CA LEU A 739 0.98 -9.31 -3.47
C LEU A 739 1.93 -10.49 -3.20
N CYS A 740 1.41 -11.70 -2.95
CA CYS A 740 2.23 -12.90 -2.80
C CYS A 740 2.99 -13.25 -4.08
N ASP A 741 2.33 -13.12 -5.23
CA ASP A 741 2.96 -13.30 -6.54
C ASP A 741 4.08 -12.30 -6.78
N GLU A 742 3.84 -11.02 -6.48
CA GLU A 742 4.78 -9.91 -6.73
C GLU A 742 5.94 -9.86 -5.74
N LEU A 743 5.72 -10.25 -4.48
CA LEU A 743 6.73 -10.24 -3.42
C LEU A 743 7.45 -11.58 -3.25
N GLY A 744 7.03 -12.61 -3.98
CA GLY A 744 7.65 -13.94 -3.90
C GLY A 744 7.37 -14.62 -2.57
N ILE A 745 6.09 -14.87 -2.28
CA ILE A 745 5.62 -15.61 -1.11
C ILE A 745 4.76 -16.77 -1.62
N LEU A 746 5.14 -18.00 -1.32
CA LEU A 746 4.36 -19.20 -1.65
C LEU A 746 3.09 -19.29 -0.78
N VAL A 747 2.03 -19.89 -1.30
CA VAL A 747 0.71 -19.86 -0.67
C VAL A 747 0.10 -21.26 -0.51
N TRP A 748 -0.44 -21.49 0.68
CA TRP A 748 -1.52 -22.44 0.95
C TRP A 748 -2.81 -21.64 1.18
N GLU A 749 -3.82 -21.85 0.35
CA GLU A 749 -5.17 -21.31 0.53
C GLU A 749 -6.19 -22.45 0.72
N GLU A 750 -7.20 -22.28 1.57
CA GLU A 750 -8.12 -23.38 1.95
C GLU A 750 -9.59 -22.96 2.00
N ILE A 751 -10.50 -23.92 1.85
CA ILE A 751 -11.93 -23.69 2.08
C ILE A 751 -12.27 -23.66 3.58
N PRO A 752 -13.35 -22.97 3.99
CA PRO A 752 -13.69 -22.83 5.40
C PRO A 752 -14.37 -24.06 6.02
N TRP A 753 -14.09 -25.29 5.55
CA TRP A 753 -14.48 -26.49 6.28
C TRP A 753 -13.59 -26.66 7.53
N CYS A 754 -13.93 -25.90 8.57
CA CYS A 754 -13.15 -25.76 9.78
C CYS A 754 -13.98 -26.16 11.01
N ARG A 755 -13.58 -27.25 11.69
CA ARG A 755 -14.26 -27.84 12.87
C ARG A 755 -15.71 -28.29 12.61
N GLY A 756 -16.46 -28.54 13.69
CA GLY A 756 -17.91 -28.80 13.71
C GLY A 756 -18.33 -30.23 13.39
N GLY A 757 -17.70 -30.85 12.38
CA GLY A 757 -18.08 -32.15 11.83
C GLY A 757 -18.47 -32.03 10.36
N LEU A 758 -19.59 -32.64 9.96
CA LEU A 758 -20.09 -32.61 8.59
C LEU A 758 -21.62 -32.51 8.58
N GLY A 759 -22.15 -31.47 7.91
CA GLY A 759 -23.58 -31.24 7.77
C GLY A 759 -24.24 -32.01 6.63
N GLY A 760 -25.47 -31.61 6.32
CA GLY A 760 -26.28 -32.16 5.23
C GLY A 760 -25.83 -31.73 3.83
N GLU A 761 -26.70 -31.90 2.84
CA GLU A 761 -26.31 -31.68 1.43
C GLU A 761 -26.06 -30.19 1.11
N ALA A 762 -26.77 -29.27 1.75
CA ALA A 762 -26.54 -27.83 1.58
C ALA A 762 -25.14 -27.41 2.05
N TYR A 763 -24.69 -27.95 3.18
CA TYR A 763 -23.33 -27.79 3.71
C TYR A 763 -22.28 -28.32 2.74
N LYS A 764 -22.47 -29.56 2.25
CA LYS A 764 -21.55 -30.19 1.29
C LYS A 764 -21.48 -29.44 -0.03
N GLU A 765 -22.62 -28.99 -0.53
CA GLU A 765 -22.69 -28.22 -1.77
C GLU A 765 -22.02 -26.85 -1.63
N GLN A 766 -22.14 -26.21 -0.47
CA GLN A 766 -21.35 -25.01 -0.18
C GLN A 766 -19.84 -25.32 -0.22
N ALA A 767 -19.37 -26.39 0.43
CA ALA A 767 -17.96 -26.77 0.43
C ALA A 767 -17.43 -27.07 -0.98
N ARG A 768 -18.18 -27.82 -1.81
CA ARG A 768 -17.84 -28.07 -3.22
C ARG A 768 -17.77 -26.78 -4.03
N ARG A 769 -18.78 -25.92 -3.91
CA ARG A 769 -18.85 -24.65 -4.63
C ARG A 769 -17.70 -23.73 -4.23
N MET A 770 -17.43 -23.58 -2.93
CA MET A 770 -16.33 -22.74 -2.45
C MET A 770 -14.96 -23.28 -2.86
N LEU A 771 -14.77 -24.61 -2.88
CA LEU A 771 -13.53 -25.22 -3.42
C LEU A 771 -13.38 -24.92 -4.92
N THR A 772 -14.46 -25.08 -5.67
CA THR A 772 -14.48 -24.80 -7.10
C THR A 772 -14.17 -23.33 -7.37
N ASN A 773 -14.84 -22.42 -6.67
CA ASN A 773 -14.64 -20.98 -6.83
C ASN A 773 -13.22 -20.56 -6.46
N MET A 774 -12.68 -21.02 -5.33
CA MET A 774 -11.30 -20.74 -4.92
C MET A 774 -10.30 -21.17 -5.99
N ILE A 775 -10.41 -22.41 -6.49
CA ILE A 775 -9.49 -22.91 -7.53
C ILE A 775 -9.68 -22.14 -8.85
N GLU A 776 -10.92 -21.96 -9.32
CA GLU A 776 -11.16 -21.29 -10.60
C GLU A 776 -10.73 -19.82 -10.60
N GLN A 777 -10.92 -19.12 -9.48
CA GLN A 777 -10.57 -17.70 -9.35
C GLN A 777 -9.07 -17.50 -9.17
N HIS A 778 -8.38 -18.40 -8.46
CA HIS A 778 -7.00 -18.17 -8.02
C HIS A 778 -5.95 -19.07 -8.68
N ARG A 779 -6.32 -20.01 -9.56
CA ARG A 779 -5.37 -20.95 -10.22
C ARG A 779 -4.21 -20.31 -10.97
N ASN A 780 -4.35 -19.06 -11.42
CA ASN A 780 -3.31 -18.40 -12.22
C ASN A 780 -2.14 -17.88 -11.36
N HIS A 781 -2.33 -17.73 -10.05
CA HIS A 781 -1.30 -17.25 -9.13
C HIS A 781 -0.15 -18.27 -9.00
N PRO A 782 1.08 -17.97 -9.48
CA PRO A 782 2.21 -18.87 -9.34
C PRO A 782 2.60 -19.13 -7.88
N SER A 783 2.24 -18.21 -6.96
CA SER A 783 2.46 -18.35 -5.52
C SER A 783 1.77 -19.58 -4.92
N ILE A 784 0.58 -19.94 -5.40
CA ILE A 784 -0.19 -21.04 -4.81
C ILE A 784 0.46 -22.38 -5.17
N ILE A 785 0.67 -23.19 -4.14
CA ILE A 785 1.20 -24.57 -4.25
C ILE A 785 0.34 -25.61 -3.52
N LEU A 786 -0.58 -25.17 -2.65
CA LEU A 786 -1.45 -26.05 -1.87
C LEU A 786 -2.90 -25.54 -1.85
N TRP A 787 -3.84 -26.44 -2.16
CA TRP A 787 -5.27 -26.26 -1.95
C TRP A 787 -5.72 -27.01 -0.70
N GLY A 788 -6.02 -26.29 0.36
CA GLY A 788 -6.49 -26.85 1.62
C GLY A 788 -7.97 -27.22 1.58
N LEU A 789 -8.29 -28.43 2.04
CA LEU A 789 -9.66 -28.96 2.02
C LEU A 789 -10.39 -28.81 3.37
N GLY A 790 -9.66 -28.44 4.42
CA GLY A 790 -10.23 -28.25 5.75
C GLY A 790 -9.20 -28.18 6.87
N ASN A 791 -9.67 -27.75 8.03
CA ASN A 791 -8.87 -27.58 9.25
C ASN A 791 -9.61 -28.15 10.46
N GLU A 792 -8.92 -28.98 11.25
CA GLU A 792 -9.45 -29.56 12.49
C GLU A 792 -10.81 -30.25 12.30
N ASN A 793 -10.99 -30.96 11.17
CA ASN A 793 -12.21 -31.71 10.87
C ASN A 793 -12.43 -32.89 11.83
N ASP A 794 -11.45 -33.20 12.69
CA ASP A 794 -11.58 -34.12 13.81
C ASP A 794 -12.34 -33.54 15.02
N TRP A 795 -12.68 -32.25 14.98
CA TRP A 795 -13.36 -31.55 16.08
C TRP A 795 -14.88 -31.65 15.95
N ALA A 796 -15.50 -32.46 16.82
CA ALA A 796 -16.96 -32.62 16.90
C ALA A 796 -17.63 -31.49 17.69
N GLY A 797 -18.90 -31.19 17.40
CA GLY A 797 -19.75 -30.40 18.29
C GLY A 797 -20.95 -29.69 17.66
N ASP A 798 -20.98 -29.49 16.34
CA ASP A 798 -22.09 -28.77 15.69
C ASP A 798 -23.31 -29.66 15.42
N PHE A 799 -23.13 -30.98 15.42
CA PHE A 799 -24.15 -31.97 15.09
C PHE A 799 -24.25 -33.05 16.17
N GLU A 800 -25.42 -33.67 16.30
CA GLU A 800 -25.65 -34.79 17.24
C GLU A 800 -24.78 -36.01 16.94
N THR A 801 -24.37 -36.16 15.68
CA THR A 801 -23.53 -37.27 15.20
C THR A 801 -22.18 -36.76 14.71
N PHE A 802 -21.15 -37.59 14.89
CA PHE A 802 -19.82 -37.36 14.36
C PHE A 802 -19.33 -38.63 13.67
N ASP A 803 -19.57 -38.71 12.36
CA ASP A 803 -19.26 -39.89 11.56
C ASP A 803 -17.93 -39.70 10.79
N LYS A 804 -16.90 -40.42 11.25
CA LYS A 804 -15.57 -40.38 10.64
C LYS A 804 -15.56 -40.92 9.21
N ASP A 805 -16.39 -41.92 8.89
CA ASP A 805 -16.44 -42.51 7.56
C ASP A 805 -17.13 -41.56 6.57
N ALA A 806 -18.18 -40.86 7.02
CA ALA A 806 -18.81 -39.80 6.23
C ALA A 806 -17.84 -38.64 5.95
N ILE A 807 -17.07 -38.20 6.96
CA ILE A 807 -16.03 -37.17 6.81
C ILE A 807 -14.95 -37.65 5.82
N ARG A 808 -14.44 -38.87 5.95
CA ARG A 808 -13.47 -39.45 5.01
C ARG A 808 -14.00 -39.51 3.58
N SER A 809 -15.25 -39.92 3.41
CA SER A 809 -15.90 -40.02 2.10
C SER A 809 -15.97 -38.64 1.42
N PHE A 810 -16.43 -37.63 2.15
CA PHE A 810 -16.51 -36.27 1.62
C PHE A 810 -15.13 -35.63 1.39
N MET A 811 -14.16 -35.90 2.26
CA MET A 811 -12.77 -35.47 2.07
C MET A 811 -12.16 -36.05 0.79
N LYS A 812 -12.41 -37.33 0.48
CA LYS A 812 -11.98 -37.96 -0.79
C LYS A 812 -12.65 -37.34 -2.00
N GLU A 813 -13.92 -36.98 -1.87
CA GLU A 813 -14.67 -36.28 -2.92
C GLU A 813 -14.05 -34.92 -3.23
N LEU A 814 -13.78 -34.10 -2.20
CA LEU A 814 -13.13 -32.79 -2.37
C LEU A 814 -11.71 -32.89 -2.92
N HIS A 815 -10.92 -33.87 -2.44
CA HIS A 815 -9.59 -34.14 -2.98
C HIS A 815 -9.64 -34.45 -4.48
N LYS A 816 -10.55 -35.35 -4.88
CA LYS A 816 -10.75 -35.68 -6.30
C LYS A 816 -11.21 -34.46 -7.11
N LEU A 817 -12.13 -33.66 -6.59
CA LEU A 817 -12.62 -32.45 -7.25
C LEU A 817 -11.47 -31.45 -7.47
N ALA A 818 -10.62 -31.22 -6.47
CA ALA A 818 -9.46 -30.33 -6.60
C ALA A 818 -8.52 -30.77 -7.73
N HIS A 819 -8.15 -32.06 -7.79
CA HIS A 819 -7.30 -32.57 -8.87
C HIS A 819 -7.98 -32.57 -10.25
N GLN A 820 -9.31 -32.65 -10.31
CA GLN A 820 -10.03 -32.50 -11.58
C GLN A 820 -10.00 -31.06 -12.10
N LEU A 821 -10.05 -30.07 -11.20
CA LEU A 821 -10.03 -28.65 -11.55
C LEU A 821 -8.62 -28.12 -11.81
N ASP A 822 -7.64 -28.58 -11.02
CA ASP A 822 -6.24 -28.18 -11.08
C ASP A 822 -5.32 -29.34 -10.64
N ASN A 823 -4.94 -30.18 -11.61
CA ASN A 823 -3.97 -31.26 -11.37
C ASN A 823 -2.51 -30.74 -11.27
N GLY A 824 -2.28 -29.44 -11.46
CA GLY A 824 -0.96 -28.82 -11.34
C GLY A 824 -0.59 -28.48 -9.89
N ARG A 825 -1.50 -28.68 -8.94
CA ARG A 825 -1.30 -28.40 -7.51
C ARG A 825 -1.67 -29.57 -6.61
N LEU A 826 -1.15 -29.51 -5.39
CA LEU A 826 -1.34 -30.54 -4.35
C LEU A 826 -2.45 -30.11 -3.38
N THR A 827 -3.16 -31.08 -2.83
CA THR A 827 -4.15 -30.87 -1.77
C THR A 827 -3.53 -31.00 -0.38
N SER A 828 -4.10 -30.32 0.61
CA SER A 828 -3.70 -30.42 2.00
C SER A 828 -4.87 -30.38 2.98
N ILE A 829 -4.63 -30.86 4.20
CA ILE A 829 -5.46 -30.58 5.37
C ILE A 829 -4.58 -30.41 6.60
N ARG A 830 -5.15 -29.79 7.63
CA ARG A 830 -4.53 -29.71 8.95
C ARG A 830 -5.38 -30.42 10.01
N ARG A 831 -4.72 -31.28 10.80
CA ARG A 831 -5.24 -31.96 12.00
C ARG A 831 -6.56 -32.71 11.74
N CYS A 832 -6.44 -33.86 11.11
CA CYS A 832 -7.49 -34.86 11.00
C CYS A 832 -6.82 -36.21 10.71
N ASP A 833 -6.27 -36.85 11.75
CA ASP A 833 -5.39 -38.01 11.60
C ASP A 833 -6.04 -39.18 10.85
N PHE A 834 -7.36 -39.35 10.98
CA PHE A 834 -8.10 -40.38 10.26
C PHE A 834 -8.39 -40.01 8.80
N CYS A 835 -7.93 -38.87 8.28
CA CYS A 835 -8.01 -38.46 6.87
C CYS A 835 -6.64 -38.19 6.24
N LYS A 836 -5.54 -38.35 6.98
CA LYS A 836 -4.19 -37.98 6.52
C LYS A 836 -3.68 -38.79 5.31
N ASP A 837 -4.28 -39.95 5.05
CA ASP A 837 -4.01 -40.83 3.91
C ASP A 837 -4.70 -40.38 2.61
N ILE A 838 -5.59 -39.38 2.68
CA ILE A 838 -6.40 -38.93 1.54
C ILE A 838 -5.71 -37.82 0.75
N VAL A 839 -5.10 -36.85 1.44
CA VAL A 839 -4.49 -35.67 0.82
C VAL A 839 -3.01 -35.89 0.46
N ASP A 840 -2.48 -35.02 -0.40
CA ASP A 840 -1.09 -35.11 -0.83
C ASP A 840 -0.10 -34.66 0.25
N VAL A 841 -0.43 -33.60 0.98
CA VAL A 841 0.41 -33.01 2.04
C VAL A 841 -0.41 -32.88 3.33
N TYR A 842 0.12 -33.37 4.44
CA TYR A 842 -0.57 -33.37 5.72
C TYR A 842 0.18 -32.57 6.79
N SER A 843 -0.57 -31.81 7.57
CA SER A 843 -0.09 -31.18 8.80
C SER A 843 -0.78 -31.75 10.04
N PRO A 844 -0.05 -32.37 10.99
CA PRO A 844 -0.58 -32.65 12.32
C PRO A 844 -0.65 -31.37 13.18
N SER A 845 -1.10 -31.50 14.43
CA SER A 845 -1.04 -30.45 15.44
C SER A 845 0.20 -30.62 16.32
N ILE A 846 1.17 -29.69 16.21
CA ILE A 846 2.41 -29.70 17.00
C ILE A 846 2.60 -28.30 17.59
N TRP A 847 2.40 -28.18 18.91
CA TRP A 847 2.47 -26.92 19.66
C TRP A 847 3.40 -27.03 20.87
N ALA A 848 4.64 -27.48 20.62
CA ALA A 848 5.66 -27.70 21.64
C ALA A 848 5.90 -26.42 22.47
N GLY A 849 5.70 -26.50 23.79
CA GLY A 849 5.84 -25.38 24.73
C GLY A 849 4.53 -24.66 25.03
N TRP A 850 3.58 -24.65 24.10
CA TRP A 850 2.33 -23.90 24.28
C TRP A 850 1.19 -24.76 24.82
N TYR A 851 0.61 -25.63 23.99
CA TYR A 851 -0.50 -26.50 24.39
C TYR A 851 -0.03 -27.86 24.95
N SER A 852 1.19 -28.29 24.61
CA SER A 852 1.74 -29.56 25.10
C SER A 852 3.27 -29.60 25.08
N ARG A 853 3.85 -30.29 26.08
CA ARG A 853 5.30 -30.52 26.26
C ARG A 853 6.11 -29.21 26.30
N ALA A 854 7.42 -29.29 26.54
CA ALA A 854 8.27 -28.10 26.50
C ALA A 854 8.60 -27.72 25.05
N PHE A 855 8.92 -26.45 24.78
CA PHE A 855 9.32 -26.01 23.43
C PHE A 855 10.57 -26.75 22.92
N ARG A 856 11.36 -27.31 23.84
CA ARG A 856 12.53 -28.14 23.53
C ARG A 856 12.20 -29.46 22.86
N ASN A 857 10.98 -29.95 23.00
CA ASN A 857 10.52 -31.17 22.33
C ASN A 857 10.11 -30.94 20.86
N TYR A 858 10.23 -29.72 20.32
CA TYR A 858 9.83 -29.40 18.95
C TYR A 858 10.39 -30.36 17.90
N ARG A 859 11.71 -30.60 17.93
CA ARG A 859 12.37 -31.47 16.95
C ARG A 859 11.89 -32.92 17.05
N GLU A 860 11.85 -33.47 18.26
CA GLU A 860 11.33 -34.83 18.52
C GLU A 860 9.91 -35.00 17.98
N MET A 861 9.03 -34.04 18.26
CA MET A 861 7.63 -34.07 17.80
C MET A 861 7.51 -33.94 16.28
N SER A 862 8.37 -33.12 15.67
CA SER A 862 8.38 -32.90 14.22
C SER A 862 8.96 -34.08 13.45
N ASP A 863 10.04 -34.70 13.96
CA ASP A 863 10.63 -35.91 13.39
C ASP A 863 9.59 -37.05 13.40
N ALA A 864 8.87 -37.24 14.52
CA ALA A 864 7.74 -38.17 14.58
C ALA A 864 6.62 -37.82 13.60
N GLY A 865 6.35 -36.52 13.38
CA GLY A 865 5.40 -36.05 12.37
C GLY A 865 5.81 -36.45 10.95
N ILE A 866 7.09 -36.24 10.58
CA ILE A 866 7.67 -36.61 9.28
C ILE A 866 7.59 -38.12 9.07
N GLU A 867 7.94 -38.91 10.08
CA GLU A 867 7.87 -40.37 10.02
C GLU A 867 6.44 -40.89 9.80
N ASN A 868 5.42 -40.20 10.34
CA ASN A 868 4.03 -40.67 10.35
C ASN A 868 3.15 -40.16 9.19
N THR A 869 3.72 -39.44 8.22
CA THR A 869 2.99 -38.95 7.02
C THR A 869 3.81 -39.08 5.74
N THR A 870 3.16 -39.21 4.58
CA THR A 870 3.86 -39.35 3.29
C THR A 870 4.63 -38.08 2.92
N ARG A 871 3.97 -36.92 2.96
CA ARG A 871 4.58 -35.60 2.79
C ARG A 871 4.14 -34.72 3.95
N PHE A 872 5.12 -34.26 4.72
CA PHE A 872 4.90 -33.50 5.94
C PHE A 872 5.03 -32.00 5.66
N PHE A 873 4.15 -31.20 6.23
CA PHE A 873 4.35 -29.77 6.44
C PHE A 873 3.81 -29.41 7.81
N HIS A 874 4.50 -28.56 8.58
CA HIS A 874 4.03 -28.17 9.91
C HIS A 874 3.30 -26.83 9.87
N ALA A 875 1.98 -26.86 9.71
CA ALA A 875 1.13 -25.69 9.86
C ALA A 875 0.67 -25.51 11.31
N GLU A 876 0.92 -24.31 11.82
CA GLU A 876 0.59 -23.79 13.15
C GLU A 876 1.46 -24.29 14.30
N TRP A 877 2.19 -23.33 14.87
CA TRP A 877 2.97 -23.41 16.11
C TRP A 877 3.24 -21.98 16.60
N GLY A 878 3.68 -21.82 17.84
CA GLY A 878 3.85 -20.50 18.48
C GLY A 878 3.11 -20.48 19.81
N GLY A 879 2.64 -19.30 20.22
CA GLY A 879 2.02 -19.09 21.52
C GLY A 879 1.69 -17.63 21.77
N ASP A 880 0.76 -17.38 22.70
CA ASP A 880 0.27 -16.03 22.95
C ASP A 880 1.33 -15.21 23.70
N SER A 881 1.42 -13.92 23.35
CA SER A 881 2.17 -12.94 24.11
C SER A 881 1.37 -11.65 24.21
N HIS A 882 1.14 -11.21 25.44
CA HIS A 882 0.59 -9.90 25.69
C HIS A 882 1.67 -8.87 25.41
N ALA A 883 1.51 -8.12 24.32
CA ALA A 883 2.48 -7.10 23.91
C ALA A 883 2.84 -6.18 25.09
N ARG A 884 4.12 -5.85 25.24
CA ARG A 884 4.71 -5.04 26.33
C ARG A 884 4.79 -5.73 27.69
N ARG A 885 4.30 -6.97 27.83
CA ARG A 885 4.49 -7.77 29.05
C ARG A 885 5.81 -8.52 28.95
N HIS A 886 6.69 -8.28 29.90
CA HIS A 886 7.99 -8.93 29.99
C HIS A 886 8.15 -9.64 31.34
N ALA A 887 9.13 -10.51 31.43
CA ALA A 887 9.44 -11.26 32.64
C ALA A 887 10.94 -11.50 32.77
N GLU A 888 11.44 -11.34 34.00
CA GLU A 888 12.73 -11.88 34.44
C GLU A 888 12.58 -13.36 34.81
N GLY A 889 13.61 -14.16 34.56
CA GLY A 889 13.67 -15.56 35.01
C GLY A 889 13.86 -16.59 33.90
N SER A 890 13.76 -17.87 34.27
CA SER A 890 13.93 -19.01 33.36
C SER A 890 12.58 -19.56 32.91
N PHE A 891 12.50 -19.94 31.63
CA PHE A 891 11.28 -20.39 30.94
C PHE A 891 11.38 -21.83 30.44
N GLU A 892 12.50 -22.48 30.74
CA GLU A 892 13.01 -23.67 30.08
C GLU A 892 12.19 -24.95 30.32
N GLU A 893 11.52 -25.03 31.48
CA GLU A 893 10.78 -26.22 31.92
C GLU A 893 9.26 -26.09 31.76
N VAL A 894 8.77 -24.97 31.18
CA VAL A 894 7.35 -24.75 30.98
C VAL A 894 6.81 -25.67 29.89
N SER A 895 5.94 -26.60 30.27
CA SER A 895 5.40 -27.67 29.41
C SER A 895 3.96 -27.45 28.91
N ASN A 896 3.27 -26.41 29.39
CA ASN A 896 1.96 -25.98 28.91
C ASN A 896 1.76 -24.48 29.19
N ALA A 897 2.51 -23.65 28.47
CA ALA A 897 2.49 -22.20 28.70
C ALA A 897 1.12 -21.55 28.44
N ALA A 898 0.25 -22.18 27.64
CA ALA A 898 -1.11 -21.70 27.45
C ALA A 898 -1.90 -21.63 28.78
N LYS A 899 -1.68 -22.58 29.69
CA LYS A 899 -2.35 -22.65 31.01
C LYS A 899 -1.52 -22.09 32.15
N THR A 900 -0.21 -22.34 32.15
CA THR A 900 0.67 -22.03 33.29
C THR A 900 1.64 -20.88 33.03
N GLY A 901 1.74 -20.41 31.79
CA GLY A 901 2.62 -19.31 31.41
C GLY A 901 2.09 -17.95 31.87
N ASP A 902 2.98 -16.96 31.86
CA ASP A 902 2.66 -15.57 32.16
C ASP A 902 2.16 -14.78 30.93
N TRP A 903 2.26 -15.38 29.74
CA TRP A 903 2.00 -14.79 28.42
C TRP A 903 2.88 -13.56 28.16
N SER A 904 4.12 -13.58 28.67
CA SER A 904 5.11 -12.55 28.40
C SER A 904 5.74 -12.72 27.02
N GLU A 905 6.22 -11.61 26.46
CA GLU A 905 7.11 -11.63 25.30
C GLU A 905 8.43 -12.35 25.62
N SER A 906 8.89 -12.34 26.88
CA SER A 906 10.10 -13.05 27.31
C SER A 906 10.05 -14.54 27.03
N TYR A 907 8.89 -15.16 27.28
CA TYR A 907 8.64 -16.56 27.00
C TYR A 907 8.63 -16.82 25.49
N ILE A 908 7.80 -16.07 24.74
CA ILE A 908 7.54 -16.39 23.35
C ILE A 908 8.76 -16.16 22.45
N VAL A 909 9.57 -15.14 22.76
CA VAL A 909 10.82 -14.85 22.05
C VAL A 909 11.77 -16.04 22.14
N ARG A 910 11.89 -16.68 23.31
CA ARG A 910 12.71 -17.89 23.50
C ARG A 910 12.12 -19.13 22.82
N LEU A 911 10.80 -19.27 22.83
CA LEU A 911 10.13 -20.35 22.10
C LEU A 911 10.40 -20.23 20.60
N PHE A 912 10.23 -19.05 20.01
CA PHE A 912 10.49 -18.81 18.58
C PHE A 912 11.97 -19.01 18.22
N ASP A 913 12.88 -18.44 19.00
CA ASP A 913 14.33 -18.60 18.83
C ASP A 913 14.75 -20.09 18.82
N TRP A 914 14.21 -20.88 19.76
CA TRP A 914 14.47 -22.31 19.82
C TRP A 914 13.98 -23.05 18.57
N HIS A 915 12.75 -22.79 18.11
CA HIS A 915 12.21 -23.45 16.93
C HIS A 915 13.03 -23.10 15.68
N LEU A 916 13.37 -21.83 15.50
CA LEU A 916 14.11 -21.34 14.34
C LEU A 916 15.51 -21.96 14.24
N LYS A 917 16.26 -22.05 15.35
CA LYS A 917 17.58 -22.70 15.33
C LYS A 917 17.51 -24.21 15.14
N GLU A 918 16.46 -24.88 15.61
CA GLU A 918 16.26 -26.32 15.35
C GLU A 918 15.95 -26.59 13.87
N GLN A 919 15.17 -25.73 13.22
CA GLN A 919 14.85 -25.88 11.78
C GLN A 919 16.10 -25.88 10.88
N GLU A 920 17.15 -25.15 11.25
CA GLU A 920 18.46 -25.18 10.56
C GLU A 920 19.10 -26.58 10.55
N LYS A 921 18.77 -27.43 11.53
CA LYS A 921 19.29 -28.80 11.70
C LYS A 921 18.33 -29.89 11.23
N MET A 922 17.24 -29.52 10.55
CA MET A 922 16.23 -30.45 10.03
C MET A 922 16.24 -30.46 8.49
N PRO A 923 17.16 -31.21 7.86
CA PRO A 923 17.27 -31.24 6.40
C PRO A 923 16.07 -31.91 5.70
N GLN A 924 15.34 -32.78 6.40
CA GLN A 924 14.13 -33.44 5.89
C GLN A 924 12.87 -32.58 6.01
N LEU A 925 12.92 -31.50 6.80
CA LEU A 925 11.77 -30.61 6.98
C LEU A 925 11.50 -29.83 5.69
N SER A 926 10.26 -29.94 5.18
CA SER A 926 9.74 -29.11 4.10
C SER A 926 9.67 -27.64 4.52
N GLY A 927 9.14 -27.42 5.71
CA GLY A 927 9.12 -26.16 6.43
C GLY A 927 7.98 -26.14 7.44
N SER A 928 7.69 -24.95 7.93
CA SER A 928 6.61 -24.74 8.89
C SER A 928 5.99 -23.36 8.71
N ALA A 929 4.76 -23.19 9.19
CA ALA A 929 4.13 -21.89 9.29
C ALA A 929 3.72 -21.61 10.74
N PHE A 930 4.30 -20.58 11.37
CA PHE A 930 3.88 -20.20 12.72
C PHE A 930 2.48 -19.57 12.68
N TRP A 931 1.71 -19.79 13.73
CA TRP A 931 0.40 -19.19 13.92
C TRP A 931 0.53 -18.13 15.02
N THR A 932 0.50 -16.85 14.68
CA THR A 932 0.19 -16.25 13.36
C THR A 932 0.95 -14.95 13.19
N PHE A 933 0.92 -14.31 12.02
CA PHE A 933 1.67 -13.07 11.79
C PHE A 933 1.20 -11.94 12.71
N LYS A 934 -0.11 -11.69 12.72
CA LYS A 934 -0.74 -10.55 13.39
C LYS A 934 -1.78 -11.04 14.38
N ASP A 935 -1.85 -10.40 15.55
CA ASP A 935 -2.95 -10.60 16.49
C ASP A 935 -4.29 -10.35 15.79
N PHE A 936 -5.30 -11.15 16.11
CA PHE A 936 -6.60 -11.07 15.47
C PHE A 936 -7.73 -11.43 16.43
N SER A 937 -8.93 -10.94 16.14
CA SER A 937 -10.12 -11.17 16.95
C SER A 937 -10.64 -12.61 16.86
N THR A 938 -11.12 -13.14 17.97
CA THR A 938 -11.79 -14.44 18.09
C THR A 938 -12.91 -14.38 19.14
N PRO A 939 -14.11 -14.91 18.85
CA PRO A 939 -15.23 -14.89 19.79
C PRO A 939 -15.04 -15.86 20.96
N LEU A 940 -14.07 -16.78 20.89
CA LEU A 940 -13.91 -17.88 21.85
C LEU A 940 -13.04 -17.54 23.07
N ARG A 941 -12.48 -16.32 23.13
CA ARG A 941 -11.47 -15.96 24.13
C ARG A 941 -11.80 -14.67 24.90
N PRO A 942 -12.99 -14.56 25.52
CA PRO A 942 -13.40 -13.35 26.26
C PRO A 942 -12.41 -12.96 27.37
N GLU A 943 -11.76 -13.93 28.00
CA GLU A 943 -10.89 -13.73 29.17
C GLU A 943 -9.39 -13.59 28.83
N ASN A 944 -9.03 -13.50 27.54
CA ASN A 944 -7.64 -13.25 27.16
C ASN A 944 -7.14 -11.89 27.70
N PRO A 945 -5.81 -11.71 27.90
CA PRO A 945 -5.24 -10.44 28.40
C PRO A 945 -5.74 -9.20 27.66
N VAL A 946 -5.88 -9.30 26.34
CA VAL A 946 -6.78 -8.45 25.55
C VAL A 946 -8.03 -9.28 25.25
N PRO A 947 -9.20 -8.94 25.81
CA PRO A 947 -10.43 -9.69 25.60
C PRO A 947 -10.75 -9.93 24.13
N TYR A 948 -11.19 -11.15 23.81
CA TYR A 948 -11.57 -11.60 22.46
C TYR A 948 -10.47 -11.51 21.39
N VAL A 949 -9.18 -11.41 21.77
CA VAL A 949 -8.08 -11.39 20.80
C VAL A 949 -7.20 -12.62 20.99
N ASN A 950 -6.90 -13.32 19.90
CA ASN A 950 -5.83 -14.31 19.85
C ASN A 950 -4.49 -13.55 19.72
N GLN A 951 -3.63 -13.67 20.73
CA GLN A 951 -2.46 -12.81 20.91
C GLN A 951 -1.15 -13.50 20.50
N LYS A 952 -1.26 -14.49 19.59
CA LYS A 952 -0.11 -15.25 19.04
C LYS A 952 0.63 -14.52 17.93
N GLY A 953 0.15 -13.34 17.54
CA GLY A 953 0.81 -12.48 16.57
C GLY A 953 2.22 -12.11 17.02
N VAL A 954 3.14 -12.02 16.06
CA VAL A 954 4.42 -11.32 16.25
C VAL A 954 4.30 -9.82 16.00
N VAL A 955 3.09 -9.38 15.64
CA VAL A 955 2.68 -8.00 15.44
C VAL A 955 1.32 -7.82 16.13
N GLU A 956 1.09 -6.70 16.83
CA GLU A 956 -0.22 -6.33 17.36
C GLU A 956 -1.25 -6.17 16.22
N ARG A 957 -2.55 -6.18 16.55
CA ARG A 957 -3.67 -6.14 15.59
C ARG A 957 -3.66 -4.91 14.68
N ASP A 958 -2.98 -3.83 15.09
CA ASP A 958 -2.81 -2.55 14.38
C ASP A 958 -1.50 -2.44 13.56
N LEU A 959 -0.78 -3.55 13.38
CA LEU A 959 0.52 -3.65 12.70
C LEU A 959 1.73 -3.13 13.50
N THR A 960 1.60 -2.87 14.80
CA THR A 960 2.75 -2.56 15.68
C THR A 960 3.60 -3.82 15.91
N PRO A 961 4.88 -3.90 15.49
CA PRO A 961 5.70 -5.09 15.71
C PRO A 961 5.94 -5.35 17.20
N LYS A 962 5.80 -6.62 17.62
CA LYS A 962 6.24 -7.09 18.93
C LYS A 962 7.73 -7.41 18.89
N GLU A 963 8.36 -7.64 20.04
CA GLU A 963 9.78 -8.02 20.12
C GLU A 963 10.06 -9.34 19.34
N SER A 964 9.06 -10.23 19.28
CA SER A 964 9.13 -11.50 18.56
C SER A 964 9.24 -11.36 17.04
N TYR A 965 8.80 -10.25 16.43
CA TYR A 965 9.00 -9.98 14.99
C TYR A 965 10.49 -10.01 14.63
N TYR A 966 11.31 -9.39 15.47
CA TYR A 966 12.75 -9.24 15.24
C TYR A 966 13.51 -10.54 15.46
N VAL A 967 12.96 -11.49 16.22
CA VAL A 967 13.49 -12.85 16.31
C VAL A 967 13.44 -13.50 14.93
N PHE A 968 12.28 -13.55 14.29
CA PHE A 968 12.15 -14.09 12.94
C PHE A 968 13.04 -13.35 11.93
N GLN A 969 13.01 -12.01 11.95
CA GLN A 969 13.83 -11.20 11.04
C GLN A 969 15.32 -11.50 11.15
N SER A 970 15.84 -11.71 12.38
CA SER A 970 17.26 -12.03 12.63
C SER A 970 17.69 -13.42 12.15
N TYR A 971 16.75 -14.34 11.91
CA TYR A 971 17.00 -15.68 11.38
C TYR A 971 16.74 -15.78 9.87
N TRP A 972 15.77 -15.01 9.37
CA TRP A 972 15.21 -15.26 8.04
C TRP A 972 15.68 -14.30 6.95
N THR A 973 16.24 -13.14 7.31
CA THR A 973 16.63 -12.09 6.36
C THR A 973 18.14 -11.97 6.17
N ASP A 974 18.55 -11.51 4.98
CA ASP A 974 19.94 -11.16 4.67
C ASP A 974 20.23 -9.65 4.83
N LYS A 975 19.19 -8.80 4.81
CA LYS A 975 19.33 -7.36 5.02
C LYS A 975 19.84 -7.14 6.46
N PRO A 976 21.02 -6.53 6.66
CA PRO A 976 21.58 -6.45 8.00
C PRO A 976 20.65 -5.68 8.95
N MET A 977 20.44 -6.22 10.15
CA MET A 977 19.59 -5.65 11.22
C MET A 977 20.14 -6.00 12.60
N ILE A 978 19.78 -5.21 13.61
CA ILE A 978 20.09 -5.46 15.03
C ILE A 978 18.96 -4.92 15.89
N HIS A 979 18.56 -5.68 16.90
CA HIS A 979 17.46 -5.34 17.80
C HIS A 979 17.76 -5.84 19.22
N ILE A 980 17.85 -4.91 20.18
CA ILE A 980 17.97 -5.23 21.60
C ILE A 980 16.59 -5.64 22.10
N TYR A 981 16.47 -6.82 22.70
CA TYR A 981 15.20 -7.22 23.32
C TYR A 981 14.83 -6.27 24.46
N GLY A 982 13.64 -5.67 24.39
CA GLY A 982 13.08 -4.84 25.46
C GLY A 982 12.88 -3.36 25.11
N HIS A 983 12.66 -3.02 23.84
CA HIS A 983 12.18 -1.70 23.42
C HIS A 983 10.88 -1.30 24.12
N THR A 984 10.03 -2.27 24.39
CA THR A 984 8.76 -2.11 25.11
C THR A 984 8.84 -2.43 26.61
N TRP A 985 10.02 -2.82 27.10
CA TRP A 985 10.27 -3.15 28.51
C TRP A 985 10.85 -1.95 29.27
N SER A 986 9.97 -1.14 29.85
CA SER A 986 10.36 0.12 30.51
C SER A 986 11.17 -0.07 31.81
N VAL A 987 10.80 -1.03 32.66
CA VAL A 987 11.38 -1.22 33.99
C VAL A 987 11.74 -2.69 34.20
N ARG A 988 13.04 -2.95 34.35
CA ARG A 988 13.61 -4.24 34.78
C ARG A 988 13.74 -4.28 36.30
N TRP A 989 13.92 -5.47 36.88
CA TRP A 989 13.98 -5.62 38.33
C TRP A 989 14.92 -6.73 38.79
N GLY A 990 15.40 -6.64 40.03
CA GLY A 990 16.18 -7.69 40.66
C GLY A 990 16.92 -7.20 41.90
N GLU A 991 17.80 -8.04 42.43
CA GLU A 991 18.62 -7.68 43.58
C GLU A 991 19.73 -6.68 43.16
N LYS A 992 20.17 -5.84 44.10
CA LYS A 992 21.26 -4.90 43.83
C LYS A 992 22.53 -5.66 43.43
N ASN A 993 23.16 -5.21 42.34
CA ASN A 993 24.33 -5.84 41.69
C ASN A 993 24.08 -7.22 41.08
N GLU A 994 22.83 -7.67 40.99
CA GLU A 994 22.50 -8.89 40.24
C GLU A 994 22.89 -8.71 38.77
N LYS A 995 23.43 -9.77 38.17
CA LYS A 995 23.67 -9.79 36.72
C LYS A 995 22.35 -10.09 36.01
N LYS A 996 22.06 -9.29 34.99
CA LYS A 996 20.88 -9.39 34.16
C LYS A 996 21.24 -9.77 32.75
N GLU A 997 20.50 -10.73 32.21
CA GLU A 997 20.64 -11.16 30.82
C GLU A 997 20.09 -10.05 29.89
N ILE A 998 20.88 -9.70 28.88
CA ILE A 998 20.48 -8.85 27.75
C ILE A 998 20.59 -9.68 26.49
N LEU A 999 19.49 -9.81 25.75
CA LEU A 999 19.44 -10.50 24.47
C LEU A 999 19.47 -9.49 23.32
N VAL A 1000 20.22 -9.80 22.27
CA VAL A 1000 20.24 -9.02 21.02
C VAL A 1000 19.94 -9.95 19.85
N TYR A 1001 18.83 -9.70 19.16
CA TYR A 1001 18.47 -10.41 17.93
C TYR A 1001 19.04 -9.67 16.74
N SER A 1002 19.97 -10.31 16.02
CA SER A 1002 20.66 -9.73 14.87
C SER A 1002 21.06 -10.81 13.88
N ASN A 1003 21.10 -10.46 12.58
CA ASN A 1003 21.73 -11.26 11.54
C ASN A 1003 23.17 -10.81 11.21
N CYS A 1004 23.73 -9.83 11.94
CA CYS A 1004 25.13 -9.47 11.81
C CYS A 1004 26.03 -10.61 12.33
N PRO A 1005 27.15 -10.92 11.65
CA PRO A 1005 28.12 -11.92 12.10
C PRO A 1005 28.67 -11.66 13.51
N GLU A 1006 28.85 -10.40 13.91
CA GLU A 1006 29.27 -10.03 15.26
C GLU A 1006 28.48 -8.82 15.77
N ALA A 1007 28.32 -8.74 17.09
CA ALA A 1007 27.74 -7.59 17.76
C ALA A 1007 28.49 -7.25 19.05
N GLU A 1008 28.49 -5.97 19.41
CA GLU A 1008 29.05 -5.45 20.67
C GLU A 1008 27.96 -4.72 21.45
N LEU A 1009 27.79 -5.08 22.72
CA LEU A 1009 26.88 -4.40 23.63
C LEU A 1009 27.63 -3.37 24.47
N PHE A 1010 27.00 -2.22 24.69
CA PHE A 1010 27.45 -1.16 25.59
C PHE A 1010 26.36 -0.90 26.63
N VAL A 1011 26.75 -0.83 27.90
CA VAL A 1011 25.87 -0.49 29.02
C VAL A 1011 26.42 0.79 29.66
N ASN A 1012 25.63 1.85 29.67
CA ASN A 1012 26.02 3.17 30.18
C ASN A 1012 27.35 3.66 29.57
N GLY A 1013 27.53 3.43 28.26
CA GLY A 1013 28.75 3.78 27.52
C GLY A 1013 29.92 2.80 27.65
N VAL A 1014 29.83 1.79 28.52
CA VAL A 1014 30.89 0.80 28.76
C VAL A 1014 30.66 -0.46 27.93
N SER A 1015 31.64 -0.84 27.11
CA SER A 1015 31.59 -2.08 26.33
C SER A 1015 31.51 -3.30 27.24
N GLN A 1016 30.64 -4.24 26.87
CA GLN A 1016 30.48 -5.57 27.48
C GLN A 1016 31.16 -6.67 26.65
N GLY A 1017 31.94 -6.27 25.65
CA GLY A 1017 32.67 -7.15 24.75
C GLY A 1017 31.88 -7.57 23.51
N LYS A 1018 32.62 -7.85 22.43
CA LYS A 1018 32.09 -8.39 21.18
C LYS A 1018 31.72 -9.88 21.32
N LYS A 1019 30.61 -10.27 20.70
CA LYS A 1019 30.21 -11.67 20.53
C LYS A 1019 29.95 -12.00 19.08
N GLN A 1020 30.27 -13.23 18.71
CA GLN A 1020 30.03 -13.78 17.38
C GLN A 1020 28.65 -14.45 17.36
N ARG A 1021 27.92 -14.25 16.27
CA ARG A 1021 26.62 -14.88 16.04
C ARG A 1021 26.82 -16.35 15.68
N ASN A 1022 26.16 -17.22 16.42
CA ASN A 1022 26.03 -18.64 16.14
C ASN A 1022 24.60 -19.09 16.50
N SER A 1023 23.75 -19.35 15.51
CA SER A 1023 22.35 -19.76 15.70
C SER A 1023 22.19 -20.92 16.71
N GLN A 1024 23.19 -21.80 16.81
CA GLN A 1024 23.12 -22.98 17.66
C GLN A 1024 23.51 -22.70 19.12
N ASP A 1025 24.12 -21.54 19.42
CA ASP A 1025 24.41 -21.05 20.77
C ASP A 1025 23.18 -20.35 21.36
N PHE A 1026 22.14 -21.13 21.66
CA PHE A 1026 20.90 -20.61 22.23
C PHE A 1026 21.08 -20.04 23.66
N PRO A 1027 20.40 -18.95 24.04
CA PRO A 1027 19.51 -18.10 23.23
C PRO A 1027 20.25 -16.96 22.49
N ALA A 1028 19.47 -16.26 21.64
CA ALA A 1028 19.86 -15.10 20.84
C ALA A 1028 21.06 -15.36 19.91
N ALA A 1029 21.21 -16.60 19.43
CA ALA A 1029 22.32 -17.00 18.58
C ALA A 1029 23.71 -16.60 19.14
N GLY A 1030 23.92 -16.72 20.46
CA GLY A 1030 25.16 -16.34 21.14
C GLY A 1030 25.27 -14.86 21.51
N LEU A 1031 24.41 -14.00 20.96
CA LEU A 1031 24.41 -12.55 21.19
C LEU A 1031 23.61 -12.19 22.45
N ARG A 1032 24.10 -12.68 23.59
CA ARG A 1032 23.56 -12.42 24.93
C ARG A 1032 24.64 -11.99 25.90
N TRP A 1033 24.35 -11.11 26.84
CA TRP A 1033 25.31 -10.64 27.85
C TRP A 1033 24.72 -10.67 29.24
N GLU A 1034 25.53 -11.01 30.24
CA GLU A 1034 25.21 -10.89 31.65
C GLU A 1034 25.83 -9.60 32.19
N VAL A 1035 25.00 -8.59 32.47
CA VAL A 1035 25.44 -7.23 32.80
C VAL A 1035 24.89 -6.79 34.14
N THR A 1036 25.60 -5.93 34.86
CA THR A 1036 25.05 -5.26 36.04
C THR A 1036 24.39 -3.97 35.61
N LEU A 1037 23.13 -3.77 36.02
CA LEU A 1037 22.39 -2.53 35.81
C LEU A 1037 22.47 -1.67 37.07
N ASN A 1038 22.63 -0.35 36.89
CA ASN A 1038 22.55 0.60 37.99
C ASN A 1038 21.09 0.78 38.40
N GLU A 1039 20.82 0.94 39.69
CA GLU A 1039 19.50 1.38 40.16
C GLU A 1039 19.10 2.69 39.46
N GLY A 1040 17.86 2.78 38.96
CA GLY A 1040 17.40 3.87 38.10
C GLY A 1040 17.67 3.63 36.60
N THR A 1041 17.80 4.70 35.81
CA THR A 1041 17.88 4.62 34.34
C THR A 1041 19.22 4.09 33.84
N ASN A 1042 19.18 3.15 32.89
CA ASN A 1042 20.33 2.61 32.16
C ASN A 1042 20.17 2.82 30.64
N SER A 1043 21.25 3.19 29.95
CA SER A 1043 21.31 3.20 28.47
C SER A 1043 21.99 1.93 27.98
N LEU A 1044 21.33 1.24 27.05
CA LEU A 1044 21.81 0.02 26.42
C LEU A 1044 21.94 0.29 24.93
N ARG A 1045 23.14 0.11 24.37
CA ARG A 1045 23.41 0.32 22.95
C ARG A 1045 24.11 -0.90 22.37
N ALA A 1046 23.62 -1.43 21.26
CA ALA A 1046 24.22 -2.56 20.57
C ALA A 1046 24.67 -2.15 19.17
N VAL A 1047 25.87 -2.57 18.78
CA VAL A 1047 26.44 -2.32 17.44
C VAL A 1047 26.68 -3.64 16.75
N GLY A 1048 25.99 -3.89 15.65
CA GLY A 1048 26.16 -5.04 14.78
C GLY A 1048 27.10 -4.71 13.63
N PHE A 1049 28.03 -5.61 13.32
CA PHE A 1049 29.00 -5.43 12.25
C PHE A 1049 28.74 -6.45 11.14
N ASN A 1050 28.46 -5.96 9.92
CA ASN A 1050 28.31 -6.80 8.73
C ASN A 1050 29.14 -6.22 7.58
N LYS A 1051 30.25 -6.91 7.24
CA LYS A 1051 31.24 -6.43 6.26
C LYS A 1051 31.74 -5.02 6.63
N LYS A 1052 31.46 -4.00 5.81
CA LYS A 1052 31.82 -2.59 6.04
C LYS A 1052 30.68 -1.77 6.68
N GLN A 1053 29.51 -2.38 6.89
CA GLN A 1053 28.34 -1.70 7.48
C GLN A 1053 28.33 -1.92 8.99
N GLN A 1054 28.03 -0.85 9.73
CA GLN A 1054 27.69 -0.89 11.14
C GLN A 1054 26.22 -0.49 11.29
N ILE A 1055 25.48 -1.26 12.06
CA ILE A 1055 24.08 -0.96 12.41
C ILE A 1055 24.01 -0.87 13.93
N THR A 1056 23.27 0.11 14.42
CA THR A 1056 23.15 0.37 15.85
C THR A 1056 21.70 0.34 16.27
N ASP A 1057 21.45 -0.17 17.46
CA ASP A 1057 20.19 -0.05 18.17
C ASP A 1057 20.45 0.43 19.60
N GLU A 1058 19.51 1.18 20.18
CA GLU A 1058 19.63 1.76 21.52
C GLU A 1058 18.28 1.82 22.25
N ILE A 1059 18.27 1.41 23.51
CA ILE A 1059 17.11 1.49 24.40
C ILE A 1059 17.50 2.10 25.76
N ARG A 1060 16.50 2.57 26.50
CA ARG A 1060 16.64 2.97 27.91
C ARG A 1060 15.69 2.18 28.76
N GLN A 1061 16.19 1.67 29.88
CA GLN A 1061 15.42 0.88 30.83
C GLN A 1061 15.73 1.33 32.26
N GLU A 1062 14.71 1.47 33.08
CA GLU A 1062 14.89 1.63 34.52
C GLU A 1062 15.16 0.28 35.18
N TYR A 1063 15.91 0.28 36.28
CA TYR A 1063 16.17 -0.90 37.09
C TYR A 1063 15.72 -0.66 38.53
N GLN A 1064 14.68 -1.37 38.94
CA GLN A 1064 14.09 -1.30 40.29
C GLN A 1064 14.67 -2.40 41.17
N THR A 1065 15.16 -2.04 42.36
CA THR A 1065 15.66 -3.01 43.35
C THR A 1065 14.71 -3.20 44.53
N GLU A 1066 13.78 -2.25 44.72
CA GLU A 1066 12.73 -2.34 45.72
C GLU A 1066 11.74 -3.44 45.37
N LYS A 1067 11.50 -4.33 46.35
CA LYS A 1067 10.46 -5.34 46.28
C LYS A 1067 9.09 -4.69 46.48
N TRP A 1068 8.08 -5.22 45.83
CA TRP A 1068 6.70 -4.78 45.95
C TRP A 1068 5.86 -5.79 46.73
N GLY A 1069 4.83 -5.28 47.42
CA GLY A 1069 3.75 -6.09 47.96
C GLY A 1069 2.56 -6.23 47.00
N GLU A 1070 1.41 -6.63 47.56
CA GLU A 1070 0.11 -6.68 46.87
C GLU A 1070 -0.29 -5.31 46.32
N GLU A 1071 -0.96 -5.28 45.17
CA GLU A 1071 -1.42 -4.03 44.56
C GLU A 1071 -2.49 -3.36 45.45
N ALA A 1072 -2.29 -2.06 45.72
CA ALA A 1072 -3.15 -1.28 46.63
C ALA A 1072 -3.62 0.05 46.04
N GLN A 1073 -2.94 0.59 45.02
CA GLN A 1073 -3.22 1.91 44.44
C GLN A 1073 -2.91 1.95 42.93
N ILE A 1074 -3.57 2.88 42.22
CA ILE A 1074 -3.29 3.21 40.81
C ILE A 1074 -2.77 4.64 40.72
N ALA A 1075 -1.63 4.85 40.07
CA ALA A 1075 -1.17 6.17 39.65
C ALA A 1075 -1.51 6.39 38.17
N ILE A 1076 -2.06 7.56 37.82
CA ILE A 1076 -2.37 7.92 36.43
C ILE A 1076 -1.42 9.01 35.95
N THR A 1077 -0.84 8.83 34.76
CA THR A 1077 -0.05 9.84 34.06
C THR A 1077 -0.56 10.02 32.63
N GLN A 1078 -0.23 11.17 32.03
CA GLN A 1078 -0.59 11.47 30.65
C GLN A 1078 0.65 11.86 29.82
N THR A 1079 0.67 11.42 28.58
CA THR A 1079 1.71 11.78 27.59
C THR A 1079 1.02 12.28 26.31
N PRO A 1080 1.22 13.54 25.90
CA PRO A 1080 0.70 14.02 24.62
C PRO A 1080 1.31 13.24 23.45
N LEU A 1081 0.46 12.72 22.56
CA LEU A 1081 0.89 12.07 21.30
C LEU A 1081 0.74 13.03 20.11
N SER A 1082 -0.28 13.89 20.14
CA SER A 1082 -0.52 14.97 19.19
C SER A 1082 -1.31 16.09 19.89
N ASN A 1083 -1.72 17.14 19.14
CA ASN A 1083 -2.55 18.21 19.69
C ASN A 1083 -3.88 17.70 20.27
N ASP A 1084 -4.47 16.66 19.66
CA ASP A 1084 -5.81 16.18 19.98
C ASP A 1084 -5.83 14.75 20.55
N THR A 1085 -4.67 14.08 20.66
CA THR A 1085 -4.57 12.72 21.19
C THR A 1085 -3.53 12.63 22.29
N ILE A 1086 -3.90 12.00 23.39
CA ILE A 1086 -3.01 11.71 24.53
C ILE A 1086 -2.98 10.22 24.83
N LEU A 1087 -1.89 9.76 25.45
CA LEU A 1087 -1.78 8.45 26.05
C LEU A 1087 -1.96 8.57 27.55
N ILE A 1088 -2.95 7.86 28.10
CA ILE A 1088 -3.13 7.69 29.54
C ILE A 1088 -2.44 6.40 29.96
N GLN A 1089 -1.64 6.46 31.02
CA GLN A 1089 -0.98 5.32 31.63
C GLN A 1089 -1.47 5.15 33.07
N ALA A 1090 -2.01 3.97 33.41
CA ALA A 1090 -2.37 3.56 34.75
C ALA A 1090 -1.32 2.58 35.29
N GLU A 1091 -0.71 2.91 36.42
CA GLU A 1091 0.37 2.14 37.06
C GLU A 1091 -0.07 1.61 38.43
N LEU A 1092 -0.05 0.30 38.61
CA LEU A 1092 -0.36 -0.41 39.84
C LEU A 1092 0.82 -0.36 40.81
N LYS A 1093 0.53 0.09 42.02
CA LYS A 1093 1.49 0.24 43.11
C LYS A 1093 1.01 -0.46 44.38
N ASP A 1094 1.95 -0.90 45.20
CA ASP A 1094 1.67 -1.45 46.52
C ASP A 1094 1.34 -0.33 47.53
N LYS A 1095 1.05 -0.71 48.78
CA LYS A 1095 0.73 0.25 49.86
C LYS A 1095 1.85 1.25 50.19
N ASN A 1096 3.09 0.95 49.78
CA ASN A 1096 4.27 1.80 50.01
C ASN A 1096 4.59 2.68 48.78
N GLY A 1097 3.83 2.55 47.68
CA GLY A 1097 4.05 3.30 46.45
C GLY A 1097 5.07 2.66 45.51
N ILE A 1098 5.47 1.41 45.76
CA ILE A 1098 6.39 0.66 44.90
C ILE A 1098 5.59 0.01 43.77
N ARG A 1099 6.10 0.07 42.54
CA ARG A 1099 5.43 -0.51 41.37
C ARG A 1099 5.41 -2.04 41.44
N CYS A 1100 4.25 -2.62 41.17
CA CYS A 1100 4.03 -4.07 41.15
C CYS A 1100 4.38 -4.65 39.77
N LEU A 1101 5.66 -4.92 39.52
CA LEU A 1101 6.21 -5.22 38.19
C LEU A 1101 5.84 -6.59 37.61
N ASP A 1102 5.19 -7.46 38.36
CA ASP A 1102 4.65 -8.74 37.90
C ASP A 1102 3.11 -8.78 37.86
N SER A 1103 2.44 -7.65 38.17
CA SER A 1103 0.99 -7.60 38.20
C SER A 1103 0.39 -7.78 36.80
N ARG A 1104 -0.66 -8.59 36.75
CA ARG A 1104 -1.47 -8.92 35.57
C ARG A 1104 -2.97 -8.63 35.77
N LYS A 1105 -3.32 -7.85 36.82
CA LYS A 1105 -4.73 -7.50 37.09
C LYS A 1105 -5.34 -6.79 35.88
N PHE A 1106 -6.61 -7.09 35.59
CA PHE A 1106 -7.37 -6.30 34.62
C PHE A 1106 -7.53 -4.86 35.13
N ILE A 1107 -7.26 -3.91 34.24
CA ILE A 1107 -7.53 -2.49 34.41
C ILE A 1107 -8.65 -2.11 33.45
N GLU A 1108 -9.68 -1.46 33.98
CA GLU A 1108 -10.82 -0.93 33.25
C GLU A 1108 -10.75 0.60 33.21
N PHE A 1109 -10.73 1.15 32.00
CA PHE A 1109 -10.75 2.58 31.72
C PHE A 1109 -12.17 3.07 31.47
N GLY A 1110 -12.52 4.20 32.06
CA GLY A 1110 -13.76 4.94 31.80
C GLY A 1110 -13.47 6.39 31.46
N ILE A 1111 -14.40 7.07 30.80
CA ILE A 1111 -14.28 8.48 30.47
C ILE A 1111 -15.61 9.21 30.68
N ALA A 1112 -15.54 10.46 31.15
CA ALA A 1112 -16.67 11.39 31.24
C ALA A 1112 -16.26 12.77 30.68
N GLY A 1113 -17.19 13.48 30.03
CA GLY A 1113 -16.94 14.77 29.40
C GLY A 1113 -16.78 14.67 27.87
N ASN A 1114 -16.07 15.63 27.28
CA ASN A 1114 -16.03 15.80 25.81
C ASN A 1114 -14.98 14.91 25.08
N GLY A 1115 -14.20 14.14 25.82
CA GLY A 1115 -13.19 13.24 25.25
C GLY A 1115 -13.78 11.87 24.90
N LYS A 1116 -13.07 11.11 24.05
CA LYS A 1116 -13.42 9.72 23.69
C LYS A 1116 -12.22 8.80 23.88
N LEU A 1117 -12.42 7.64 24.51
CA LEU A 1117 -11.41 6.58 24.52
C LEU A 1117 -11.26 6.02 23.10
N ILE A 1118 -10.03 5.89 22.62
CA ILE A 1118 -9.73 5.10 21.42
C ILE A 1118 -9.65 3.63 21.89
N GLN A 1119 -10.83 3.05 22.04
CA GLN A 1119 -11.06 1.69 22.56
C GLN A 1119 -11.51 0.72 21.47
N ASN A 1120 -11.73 -0.55 21.82
CA ASN A 1120 -12.20 -1.61 20.92
C ASN A 1120 -11.31 -1.80 19.67
N GLN A 1121 -9.99 -1.58 19.83
CA GLN A 1121 -9.02 -1.81 18.77
C GLN A 1121 -8.48 -3.25 18.79
N GLY A 1122 -8.59 -3.94 19.92
CA GLY A 1122 -8.01 -5.27 20.11
C GLY A 1122 -6.48 -5.24 20.24
N THR A 1123 -5.94 -4.17 20.83
CA THR A 1123 -4.50 -3.99 21.09
C THR A 1123 -4.25 -3.70 22.57
N SER A 1124 -3.00 -3.83 23.03
CA SER A 1124 -2.61 -3.57 24.43
C SER A 1124 -2.81 -2.11 24.88
N VAL A 1125 -2.91 -1.18 23.92
CA VAL A 1125 -3.04 0.27 24.15
C VAL A 1125 -4.35 0.87 23.61
N GLY A 1126 -5.25 0.03 23.11
CA GLY A 1126 -6.52 0.40 22.49
C GLY A 1126 -7.70 -0.41 23.02
N SER A 1127 -7.60 -0.87 24.28
CA SER A 1127 -8.59 -1.71 24.94
C SER A 1127 -9.03 -1.07 26.25
N ARG A 1128 -10.34 -0.89 26.43
CA ARG A 1128 -10.89 -0.28 27.66
C ARG A 1128 -10.76 -1.20 28.87
N LYS A 1129 -10.77 -2.52 28.66
CA LYS A 1129 -10.49 -3.53 29.67
C LYS A 1129 -9.30 -4.34 29.18
N VAL A 1130 -8.21 -4.35 29.94
CA VAL A 1130 -6.97 -5.02 29.54
C VAL A 1130 -6.20 -5.44 30.77
N GLN A 1131 -5.55 -6.61 30.75
CA GLN A 1131 -4.64 -6.96 31.82
C GLN A 1131 -3.43 -6.02 31.84
N ALA A 1132 -2.88 -5.78 33.03
CA ALA A 1132 -1.62 -5.07 33.15
C ALA A 1132 -0.47 -5.86 32.51
N TYR A 1133 0.49 -5.13 31.95
CA TYR A 1133 1.80 -5.57 31.50
C TYR A 1133 2.86 -4.92 32.41
N ASN A 1134 3.42 -5.73 33.31
CA ASN A 1134 4.36 -5.28 34.34
C ASN A 1134 3.79 -4.16 35.23
N GLY A 1135 2.55 -4.36 35.70
CA GLY A 1135 1.84 -3.41 36.55
C GLY A 1135 1.33 -2.16 35.85
N VAL A 1136 1.40 -2.08 34.51
CA VAL A 1136 0.93 -0.93 33.74
C VAL A 1136 -0.14 -1.34 32.73
N ALA A 1137 -1.12 -0.48 32.50
CA ALA A 1137 -1.96 -0.48 31.31
C ALA A 1137 -2.05 0.93 30.74
N CYS A 1138 -2.22 1.03 29.43
CA CYS A 1138 -2.36 2.32 28.74
C CYS A 1138 -3.58 2.35 27.82
N ILE A 1139 -4.11 3.54 27.58
CA ILE A 1139 -5.16 3.77 26.59
C ILE A 1139 -4.97 5.13 25.93
N LYS A 1140 -5.21 5.20 24.61
CA LYS A 1140 -5.23 6.48 23.89
C LYS A 1140 -6.58 7.17 24.07
N VAL A 1141 -6.57 8.50 24.20
CA VAL A 1141 -7.77 9.33 24.36
C VAL A 1141 -7.74 10.46 23.34
N ALA A 1142 -8.82 10.59 22.57
CA ALA A 1142 -9.08 11.76 21.72
C ALA A 1142 -9.72 12.86 22.57
N LYS A 1143 -9.10 14.03 22.62
CA LYS A 1143 -9.45 15.13 23.52
C LYS A 1143 -10.08 16.29 22.74
N PHE A 1144 -11.35 16.58 23.01
CA PHE A 1144 -12.08 17.71 22.42
C PHE A 1144 -12.64 18.67 23.50
N GLY A 1145 -11.86 18.94 24.53
CA GLY A 1145 -12.21 19.79 25.67
C GLY A 1145 -11.97 19.11 27.02
N LYS A 1146 -12.66 19.57 28.06
CA LYS A 1146 -12.56 19.01 29.41
C LYS A 1146 -13.13 17.59 29.46
N CYS A 1147 -12.36 16.68 30.04
CA CYS A 1147 -12.80 15.31 30.32
C CYS A 1147 -12.08 14.73 31.53
N ALA A 1148 -12.66 13.70 32.15
CA ALA A 1148 -12.06 12.95 33.24
C ALA A 1148 -11.95 11.48 32.83
N VAL A 1149 -10.78 10.88 33.05
CA VAL A 1149 -10.54 9.44 32.80
C VAL A 1149 -10.41 8.73 34.13
N SER A 1150 -11.16 7.65 34.31
CA SER A 1150 -11.04 6.75 35.45
C SER A 1150 -10.27 5.49 35.06
N ALA A 1151 -9.47 4.96 35.96
CA ALA A 1151 -8.88 3.62 35.86
C ALA A 1151 -9.21 2.81 37.11
N LYS A 1152 -9.73 1.59 36.94
CA LYS A 1152 -10.16 0.68 38.01
C LYS A 1152 -9.48 -0.68 37.88
N ALA A 1153 -9.03 -1.27 38.99
CA ALA A 1153 -8.53 -2.63 39.07
C ALA A 1153 -9.18 -3.38 40.25
N GLY A 1154 -9.95 -4.43 39.97
CA GLY A 1154 -10.79 -5.08 41.00
C GLY A 1154 -11.83 -4.11 41.60
N ASP A 1155 -12.45 -4.47 42.73
CA ASP A 1155 -13.55 -3.68 43.30
C ASP A 1155 -13.12 -2.47 44.15
N SER A 1156 -11.84 -2.40 44.55
CA SER A 1156 -11.38 -1.44 45.56
C SER A 1156 -10.28 -0.48 45.10
N ILE A 1157 -9.61 -0.73 43.97
CA ILE A 1157 -8.52 0.12 43.49
C ILE A 1157 -9.01 0.97 42.32
N THR A 1158 -9.14 2.28 42.52
CA THR A 1158 -9.62 3.22 41.49
C THR A 1158 -8.93 4.56 41.62
N ASN A 1159 -8.64 5.21 40.49
CA ASN A 1159 -8.19 6.59 40.44
C ASN A 1159 -8.87 7.34 39.28
N ILE A 1160 -9.04 8.66 39.42
CA ILE A 1160 -9.67 9.54 38.43
C ILE A 1160 -8.70 10.69 38.15
N PHE A 1161 -8.45 10.94 36.87
CA PHE A 1161 -7.62 12.02 36.39
C PHE A 1161 -8.45 13.00 35.56
N VAL A 1162 -8.48 14.28 35.96
CA VAL A 1162 -9.23 15.34 35.28
C VAL A 1162 -8.28 16.11 34.36
N MET A 1163 -8.68 16.26 33.10
CA MET A 1163 -7.97 16.99 32.07
C MET A 1163 -8.71 18.28 31.77
N GLU A 1164 -8.00 19.40 31.90
CA GLU A 1164 -8.50 20.74 31.57
C GLU A 1164 -8.42 21.08 30.09
#